data_AF-A0AAV7E1G6-F1
#
_entry.id   AF-A0AAV7E1G6-F1
#
_cell.length_a   1.000
_cell.length_b   1.000
_cell.length_c   1.000
_cell.angle_alpha   90.00
_cell.angle_beta   90.00
_cell.angle_gamma   90.00
#
_symmetry.space_group_name_H-M   'P 1'
#
loop_
_entity.id
_entity.type
_entity.pdbx_description
1 polymer ?
#
loop_
_entity_poly.entity_id
_entity_poly.type
_entity_poly.pdbx_seq_one_letter_code
_entity_poly.pdbx_strand_id
1 'polypeptide(L)'
;MVVFTISGRKKYCNYVVEADGSTSYVEGIHASRFLERKCFNVPFSILFAPHLWARRASAIAASSDEHYFRVGTVAHARLLRSLCEVVPAKADEAYLQGYNRLDVAIDVQIFIPHGVRYVVPPPPPPVKVVVPAETKLKELNEIGDGESCAICFEEFKDSKKKKKLAVTETPCSHLFHSDCLSPWGRWERVERECGTNNRAVGEKRSESGAIPSSFIACLPRTSYIRTFLPLLLAFLTFPISSISPKSSSLAFERRIHNPLRTMETFLFTSESVNEGHPDKLCDQVSDAILDACLEQDPESKVACETCTKTNMVMVFGEITTTAQVNYEKIVRDTCRNIGFVSEDVGLDADKCKVLVFIEQQSPDIAQGVHGHLTKKPEEIGAGDQGHMFGYATDETPELMPLTHVLATKLGARLTEVRKNGICPWVRPDGKTQVTVEYRNEGGAMVPIRVHTILISTQHDESVTNEKIAADLKEHVIKPVVPAKYLDDKTIFHLNPSGRFVIGGPHGDAGLTGRKIIIDTYGGWGAHGGGAFSGKDPTKVDRSGAYIVRQAAKSVVASGLARRCIVQVSYAIGVPEPLSVFVDTYKTGKIPDKDILALIKENFDFRPGMMAINLDLKRGGNFRFQKTAAYGHFGRDDPDFTWETVKHLKWDKA
;
A
#
# COMPACT_ATOMS: atom_id res chain seq x y z
N MET A 1 27.71 -8.95 3.46
CA MET A 1 27.49 -7.77 4.33
C MET A 1 26.35 -8.13 5.26
N VAL A 2 26.55 -8.04 6.57
CA VAL A 2 25.48 -8.29 7.56
C VAL A 2 25.26 -6.98 8.32
N VAL A 3 24.01 -6.51 8.35
CA VAL A 3 23.61 -5.29 9.07
C VAL A 3 22.79 -5.70 10.27
N PHE A 4 23.19 -5.25 11.46
CA PHE A 4 22.46 -5.47 12.70
C PHE A 4 21.82 -4.16 13.15
N THR A 5 20.51 -4.19 13.43
CA THR A 5 19.80 -3.08 14.05
C THR A 5 19.26 -3.52 15.40
N ILE A 6 19.68 -2.84 16.47
CA ILE A 6 19.18 -3.09 17.82
C ILE A 6 18.27 -1.93 18.21
N SER A 7 17.00 -2.24 18.49
CA SER A 7 15.99 -1.28 18.91
C SER A 7 15.70 -1.42 20.41
N GLY A 8 15.99 -0.37 21.18
CA GLY A 8 15.51 -0.20 22.54
C GLY A 8 14.68 1.09 22.64
N ARG A 9 13.72 1.15 23.57
CA ARG A 9 12.67 2.20 23.67
C ARG A 9 13.13 3.67 23.65
N LYS A 10 14.43 3.99 23.67
CA LYS A 10 14.94 5.38 23.54
C LYS A 10 16.23 5.58 22.72
N LYS A 11 16.84 4.56 22.08
CA LYS A 11 18.01 4.75 21.18
C LYS A 11 18.08 3.66 20.10
N TYR A 12 18.58 4.04 18.91
CA TYR A 12 18.87 3.14 17.78
C TYR A 12 20.39 3.06 17.58
N CYS A 13 20.93 1.86 17.42
CA CYS A 13 22.31 1.65 16.99
C CYS A 13 22.33 0.70 15.80
N ASN A 14 23.06 1.07 14.74
CA ASN A 14 23.29 0.23 13.56
C ASN A 14 24.76 -0.19 13.51
N TYR A 15 25.01 -1.47 13.27
CA TYR A 15 26.35 -2.02 13.06
C TYR A 15 26.43 -2.66 11.68
N VAL A 16 27.52 -2.37 10.97
CA VAL A 16 27.85 -3.00 9.69
C VAL A 16 29.11 -3.83 9.88
N VAL A 17 29.03 -5.12 9.56
CA VAL A 17 30.18 -6.03 9.54
C VAL A 17 30.43 -6.44 8.09
N GLU A 18 31.61 -6.10 7.59
CA GLU A 18 32.06 -6.52 6.26
C GLU A 18 32.86 -7.84 6.34
N ALA A 19 32.93 -8.54 5.21
CA ALA A 19 33.40 -9.93 5.15
C ALA A 19 34.92 -10.10 5.44
N ASP A 20 35.65 -9.00 5.69
CA ASP A 20 37.04 -9.00 6.12
C ASP A 20 37.22 -8.96 7.65
N GLY A 21 36.12 -8.91 8.42
CA GLY A 21 36.13 -8.91 9.88
C GLY A 21 36.30 -7.53 10.51
N SER A 22 36.24 -6.44 9.72
CA SER A 22 36.23 -5.08 10.27
C SER A 22 34.81 -4.64 10.68
N THR A 23 34.68 -4.09 11.89
CA THR A 23 33.42 -3.58 12.45
C THR A 23 33.47 -2.06 12.50
N SER A 24 32.51 -1.37 11.87
CA SER A 24 32.40 0.09 11.90
C SER A 24 31.12 0.53 12.61
N TYR A 25 31.23 1.46 13.56
CA TYR A 25 30.10 2.06 14.29
C TYR A 25 29.55 3.27 13.51
N VAL A 26 28.23 3.35 13.35
CA VAL A 26 27.56 4.50 12.72
C VAL A 26 26.54 5.08 13.70
N GLU A 27 26.84 6.26 14.25
CA GLU A 27 25.94 6.97 15.16
C GLU A 27 24.92 7.81 14.38
N GLY A 28 23.63 7.56 14.58
CA GLY A 28 22.55 8.37 14.02
C GLY A 28 22.22 9.57 14.91
N ILE A 29 22.45 10.79 14.42
CA ILE A 29 22.08 12.04 15.09
C ILE A 29 20.64 12.41 14.73
N HIS A 30 19.77 12.61 15.73
CA HIS A 30 18.67 13.57 15.64
C HIS A 30 18.57 14.39 16.94
N ALA A 31 18.57 15.71 16.77
CA ALA A 31 18.55 16.70 17.83
C ALA A 31 17.12 17.09 18.23
N SER A 32 16.86 17.16 19.54
CA SER A 32 15.90 18.11 20.14
C SER A 32 16.41 18.49 21.53
N ARG A 33 16.67 19.80 21.74
CA ARG A 33 17.18 20.42 22.98
C ARG A 33 16.13 20.36 24.10
N PHE A 34 16.55 20.11 25.35
CA PHE A 34 16.44 21.05 26.48
C PHE A 34 17.09 20.50 27.78
N LEU A 35 17.92 21.34 28.40
CA LEU A 35 18.34 21.46 29.82
C LEU A 35 19.86 21.43 30.12
N GLU A 36 20.40 22.64 30.19
CA GLU A 36 21.40 23.18 31.11
C GLU A 36 22.00 22.26 32.21
N ARG A 37 23.33 22.05 32.19
CA ARG A 37 24.35 22.68 33.08
C ARG A 37 25.64 21.83 33.18
N LYS A 38 26.76 22.53 32.96
CA LYS A 38 28.08 22.39 33.63
C LYS A 38 28.88 21.07 33.45
N CYS A 39 29.97 21.17 32.67
CA CYS A 39 31.37 21.22 33.13
C CYS A 39 32.35 20.37 32.27
N PHE A 40 33.33 21.07 31.65
CA PHE A 40 34.75 20.70 31.45
C PHE A 40 35.09 19.42 30.64
N ASN A 41 36.09 19.32 29.75
CA ASN A 41 37.11 20.20 29.17
C ASN A 41 37.96 19.38 28.15
N VAL A 42 38.38 20.01 27.04
CA VAL A 42 39.61 19.76 26.21
C VAL A 42 39.78 18.45 25.37
N PRO A 43 40.74 18.36 24.41
CA PRO A 43 40.56 18.64 22.96
C PRO A 43 40.98 17.47 22.04
N PHE A 44 40.73 17.55 20.73
CA PHE A 44 41.78 17.43 19.69
C PHE A 44 41.21 17.76 18.30
N SER A 45 42.01 18.50 17.54
CA SER A 45 41.75 18.98 16.20
C SER A 45 42.87 18.52 15.26
N ILE A 46 42.56 18.54 13.95
CA ILE A 46 43.43 18.73 12.76
C ILE A 46 43.53 17.55 11.77
N LEU A 47 42.75 17.72 10.68
CA LEU A 47 43.03 17.66 9.23
C LEU A 47 44.01 16.62 8.63
N PHE A 48 43.58 15.85 7.62
CA PHE A 48 43.54 16.20 6.18
C PHE A 48 42.85 15.10 5.36
N ALA A 49 42.02 15.49 4.38
CA ALA A 49 41.50 14.63 3.29
C ALA A 49 42.57 14.53 2.16
N PRO A 50 42.57 13.55 1.22
CA PRO A 50 41.48 13.45 0.24
C PRO A 50 41.19 12.07 -0.43
N HIS A 51 39.95 11.97 -0.92
CA HIS A 51 39.52 11.28 -2.15
C HIS A 51 39.55 9.73 -2.30
N LEU A 52 38.48 9.27 -2.96
CA LEU A 52 38.08 7.90 -3.34
C LEU A 52 37.54 7.02 -2.21
N TRP A 53 36.25 6.67 -2.34
CA TRP A 53 35.55 5.44 -1.89
C TRP A 53 34.12 5.64 -1.35
N ALA A 54 33.49 6.79 -1.54
CA ALA A 54 32.04 6.98 -1.30
C ALA A 54 31.19 6.90 -2.59
N ARG A 55 31.46 5.93 -3.49
CA ARG A 55 30.66 5.74 -4.72
C ARG A 55 30.08 4.34 -4.93
N ARG A 56 30.06 3.48 -3.90
CA ARG A 56 29.49 2.12 -4.04
C ARG A 56 28.42 1.71 -3.04
N ALA A 57 27.95 2.60 -2.16
CA ALA A 57 26.88 2.28 -1.21
C ALA A 57 25.46 2.68 -1.66
N SER A 58 25.30 3.42 -2.78
CA SER A 58 23.98 3.89 -3.24
C SER A 58 23.51 3.23 -4.54
N ALA A 59 24.03 2.05 -4.88
CA ALA A 59 23.71 1.34 -6.12
C ALA A 59 23.14 -0.08 -5.90
N ILE A 60 22.60 -0.40 -4.72
CA ILE A 60 21.95 -1.70 -4.43
C ILE A 60 20.52 -1.46 -3.91
N ALA A 61 19.76 -0.64 -4.65
CA ALA A 61 18.31 -0.53 -4.48
C ALA A 61 17.67 -0.21 -5.84
N ALA A 62 18.12 -0.88 -6.89
CA ALA A 62 17.55 -0.78 -8.23
C ALA A 62 18.04 -1.94 -9.12
N SER A 63 17.72 -3.17 -8.72
CA SER A 63 17.60 -4.30 -9.66
C SER A 63 16.66 -5.31 -9.05
N SER A 64 15.54 -5.54 -9.73
CA SER A 64 14.62 -6.63 -9.48
C SER A 64 15.32 -7.99 -9.41
N ASP A 65 14.78 -8.87 -8.57
CA ASP A 65 15.15 -10.28 -8.30
C ASP A 65 15.94 -10.57 -7.00
N GLU A 66 15.59 -9.91 -5.89
CA GLU A 66 16.00 -10.35 -4.55
C GLU A 66 14.80 -10.92 -3.75
N HIS A 67 14.89 -12.18 -3.32
CA HIS A 67 13.94 -12.76 -2.35
C HIS A 67 14.33 -12.34 -0.93
N TYR A 68 13.52 -11.50 -0.30
CA TYR A 68 13.66 -11.13 1.12
C TYR A 68 12.99 -12.17 2.02
N PHE A 69 13.73 -12.70 3.01
CA PHE A 69 13.13 -13.45 4.12
C PHE A 69 13.12 -12.56 5.37
N ARG A 70 11.96 -12.45 6.02
CA ARG A 70 11.79 -11.75 7.31
C ARG A 70 11.58 -12.80 8.39
N VAL A 71 12.46 -12.86 9.39
CA VAL A 71 12.33 -13.77 10.53
C VAL A 71 12.24 -12.94 11.80
N GLY A 72 11.03 -12.79 12.35
CA GLY A 72 10.83 -12.17 13.65
C GLY A 72 10.95 -13.22 14.76
N THR A 73 11.91 -13.07 15.66
CA THR A 73 11.96 -13.86 16.91
C THR A 73 12.16 -12.97 18.13
N VAL A 74 11.29 -13.12 19.13
CA VAL A 74 11.49 -12.57 20.48
C VAL A 74 12.44 -13.50 21.24
N ALA A 75 13.70 -13.09 21.45
CA ALA A 75 14.68 -13.88 22.18
C ALA A 75 14.84 -13.39 23.62
N HIS A 76 14.66 -14.29 24.59
CA HIS A 76 14.88 -14.02 26.02
C HIS A 76 16.38 -13.85 26.35
N ALA A 77 16.65 -13.03 27.38
CA ALA A 77 17.94 -12.47 27.86
C ALA A 77 19.19 -13.38 28.00
N ARG A 78 19.14 -14.68 27.67
CA ARG A 78 20.32 -15.56 27.66
C ARG A 78 21.18 -15.40 26.39
N LEU A 79 20.61 -15.00 25.25
CA LEU A 79 21.37 -14.82 23.99
C LEU A 79 22.38 -13.66 24.07
N LEU A 80 22.03 -12.60 24.80
CA LEU A 80 22.89 -11.42 25.00
C LEU A 80 24.16 -11.74 25.80
N ARG A 81 24.15 -12.76 26.66
CA ARG A 81 25.35 -13.15 27.43
C ARG A 81 26.40 -13.87 26.57
N SER A 82 25.98 -14.65 25.58
CA SER A 82 26.89 -15.39 24.70
C SER A 82 27.50 -14.52 23.60
N LEU A 83 26.82 -13.46 23.16
CA LEU A 83 27.36 -12.48 22.21
C LEU A 83 28.42 -11.55 22.84
N CYS A 84 28.34 -11.30 24.14
CA CYS A 84 29.35 -10.50 24.87
C CYS A 84 30.71 -11.20 25.02
N GLU A 85 30.81 -12.52 24.82
CA GLU A 85 32.10 -13.25 24.89
C GLU A 85 32.93 -13.14 23.61
N VAL A 86 32.38 -12.57 22.52
CA VAL A 86 33.06 -12.41 21.22
C VAL A 86 33.56 -10.97 20.99
N VAL A 87 33.33 -10.06 21.95
CA VAL A 87 33.83 -8.68 21.90
C VAL A 87 35.07 -8.58 22.79
N PRO A 88 36.23 -8.15 22.28
CA PRO A 88 37.40 -7.89 23.12
C PRO A 88 37.03 -6.87 24.21
N ALA A 89 37.25 -7.27 25.46
CA ALA A 89 36.88 -6.57 26.68
C ALA A 89 37.24 -5.07 26.66
N LYS A 90 36.22 -4.22 26.87
CA LYS A 90 36.25 -2.93 27.58
C LYS A 90 34.84 -2.34 27.66
N ALA A 91 33.99 -2.95 28.48
CA ALA A 91 32.76 -2.32 28.94
C ALA A 91 32.65 -2.60 30.43
N ASP A 92 32.69 -1.53 31.24
CA ASP A 92 32.61 -1.58 32.70
C ASP A 92 31.42 -2.41 33.19
N GLU A 93 31.68 -3.39 34.06
CA GLU A 93 30.70 -4.30 34.66
C GLU A 93 29.64 -3.59 35.55
N ALA A 94 29.73 -2.28 35.76
CA ALA A 94 28.80 -1.51 36.57
C ALA A 94 27.49 -1.10 35.84
N TYR A 95 27.41 -1.21 34.50
CA TYR A 95 26.28 -0.65 33.74
C TYR A 95 25.09 -1.61 33.51
N LEU A 96 25.21 -2.90 33.90
CA LEU A 96 24.22 -3.94 33.53
C LEU A 96 23.38 -4.49 34.68
N GLN A 97 23.49 -3.95 35.90
CA GLN A 97 22.68 -4.42 37.05
C GLN A 97 21.29 -3.75 37.18
N GLY A 98 20.92 -2.82 36.29
CA GLY A 98 19.66 -2.04 36.40
C GLY A 98 18.49 -2.46 35.52
N TYR A 99 18.66 -3.43 34.60
CA TYR A 99 17.67 -3.71 33.54
C TYR A 99 17.07 -5.11 33.62
N ASN A 100 16.36 -5.40 34.71
CA ASN A 100 15.40 -6.50 34.72
C ASN A 100 14.09 -6.00 34.09
N ARG A 101 13.78 -6.52 32.89
CA ARG A 101 12.62 -6.25 32.01
C ARG A 101 12.84 -5.16 30.94
N LEU A 102 13.52 -5.55 29.87
CA LEU A 102 13.30 -4.96 28.55
C LEU A 102 13.08 -6.09 27.54
N ASP A 103 11.93 -6.08 26.87
CA ASP A 103 11.72 -6.82 25.63
C ASP A 103 12.50 -6.11 24.52
N VAL A 104 13.50 -6.79 23.96
CA VAL A 104 14.32 -6.28 22.84
C VAL A 104 13.97 -7.10 21.60
N ALA A 105 13.60 -6.42 20.52
CA ALA A 105 13.45 -7.03 19.20
C ALA A 105 14.77 -6.88 18.43
N ILE A 106 15.29 -7.98 17.91
CA ILE A 106 16.49 -8.01 17.06
C ILE A 106 16.03 -8.46 15.67
N ASP A 107 16.29 -7.64 14.66
CA ASP A 107 16.00 -7.95 13.25
C ASP A 107 17.33 -8.25 12.54
N VAL A 108 17.41 -9.38 11.83
CA VAL A 108 18.65 -9.84 11.16
C VAL A 108 18.34 -10.07 9.68
N GLN A 109 19.07 -9.38 8.79
CA GLN A 109 19.01 -9.58 7.35
C GLN A 109 20.32 -10.18 6.83
N ILE A 110 20.22 -11.26 6.04
CA ILE A 110 21.36 -11.98 5.45
C ILE A 110 21.27 -11.90 3.93
N PHE A 111 22.35 -11.48 3.27
CA PHE A 111 22.46 -11.41 1.80
C PHE A 111 23.24 -12.61 1.26
N ILE A 112 22.69 -13.32 0.25
CA ILE A 112 23.34 -14.44 -0.45
C ILE A 112 23.62 -14.05 -1.91
N PRO A 113 24.83 -14.27 -2.46
CA PRO A 113 25.15 -13.88 -3.83
C PRO A 113 24.48 -14.75 -4.91
N HIS A 114 24.12 -14.15 -6.04
CA HIS A 114 23.55 -14.82 -7.22
C HIS A 114 24.54 -15.78 -7.91
N GLY A 115 24.11 -17.00 -8.21
CA GLY A 115 24.85 -17.96 -9.05
C GLY A 115 24.87 -19.42 -8.59
N VAL A 116 24.36 -19.75 -7.40
CA VAL A 116 24.32 -21.13 -6.89
C VAL A 116 22.91 -21.70 -7.05
N ARG A 117 22.70 -22.60 -8.02
CA ARG A 117 21.50 -23.46 -8.03
C ARG A 117 21.69 -24.57 -7.01
N TYR A 118 20.96 -24.51 -5.90
CA TYR A 118 20.77 -25.68 -5.05
C TYR A 118 19.65 -26.54 -5.65
N VAL A 119 20.00 -27.73 -6.14
CA VAL A 119 19.02 -28.80 -6.29
C VAL A 119 18.83 -29.38 -4.89
N VAL A 120 17.75 -29.00 -4.22
CA VAL A 120 17.36 -29.63 -2.96
C VAL A 120 16.78 -31.00 -3.33
N PRO A 121 17.38 -32.13 -2.90
CA PRO A 121 16.75 -33.43 -3.11
C PRO A 121 15.39 -33.45 -2.40
N PRO A 122 14.38 -34.15 -2.95
CA PRO A 122 13.10 -34.28 -2.26
C PRO A 122 13.33 -34.85 -0.85
N PRO A 123 12.60 -34.36 0.17
CA PRO A 123 12.75 -34.91 1.51
C PRO A 123 12.42 -36.42 1.49
N PRO A 124 13.08 -37.23 2.32
CA PRO A 124 12.75 -38.64 2.43
C PRO A 124 11.27 -38.80 2.84
N PRO A 125 10.62 -39.89 2.42
CA PRO A 125 9.20 -40.08 2.69
C PRO A 125 8.95 -40.18 4.20
N PRO A 126 7.81 -39.67 4.70
CA PRO A 126 7.45 -39.74 6.10
C PRO A 126 7.40 -41.19 6.60
N VAL A 127 7.89 -41.43 7.82
CA VAL A 127 7.83 -42.74 8.48
C VAL A 127 6.67 -42.74 9.48
N LYS A 128 5.78 -43.74 9.36
CA LYS A 128 4.69 -43.95 10.34
C LYS A 128 5.18 -44.80 11.49
N VAL A 129 5.06 -44.27 12.71
CA VAL A 129 5.38 -44.96 13.95
C VAL A 129 4.10 -45.11 14.78
N VAL A 130 3.84 -46.30 15.30
CA VAL A 130 2.65 -46.58 16.13
C VAL A 130 3.07 -46.66 17.58
N VAL A 131 2.49 -45.83 18.43
CA VAL A 131 2.78 -45.76 19.87
C VAL A 131 1.55 -46.08 20.73
N PRO A 132 1.72 -46.56 21.96
CA PRO A 132 0.61 -46.76 22.90
C PRO A 132 -0.16 -45.46 23.16
N ALA A 133 -1.48 -45.54 23.34
CA ALA A 133 -2.31 -44.33 23.58
C ALA A 133 -2.03 -43.62 24.91
N GLU A 134 -1.26 -44.24 25.80
CA GLU A 134 -1.00 -43.77 27.16
C GLU A 134 0.32 -42.98 27.25
N THR A 135 1.06 -42.86 26.14
CA THR A 135 2.33 -42.14 26.04
C THR A 135 2.13 -40.64 26.28
N LYS A 136 2.88 -40.06 27.22
CA LYS A 136 2.72 -38.65 27.60
C LYS A 136 3.37 -37.72 26.56
N LEU A 137 2.81 -36.52 26.37
CA LEU A 137 3.31 -35.50 25.42
C LEU A 137 4.81 -35.18 25.55
N LYS A 138 5.40 -35.31 26.75
CA LYS A 138 6.85 -35.12 26.94
C LYS A 138 7.69 -36.27 26.40
N GLU A 139 7.17 -37.50 26.41
CA GLU A 139 7.86 -38.70 25.91
C GLU A 139 7.84 -38.75 24.38
N LEU A 140 6.81 -38.16 23.73
CA LEU A 140 6.77 -37.99 22.27
C LEU A 140 7.88 -37.06 21.75
N ASN A 141 8.43 -36.17 22.58
CA ASN A 141 9.57 -35.33 22.21
C ASN A 141 10.92 -36.10 22.22
N GLU A 142 10.96 -37.29 22.82
CA GLU A 142 12.19 -38.09 22.98
C GLU A 142 12.30 -39.22 21.95
N ILE A 143 11.27 -39.45 21.13
CA ILE A 143 11.27 -40.50 20.08
C ILE A 143 12.04 -40.03 18.83
N GLY A 144 12.06 -38.73 18.55
CA GLY A 144 12.85 -38.15 17.46
C GLY A 144 14.31 -37.94 17.86
N ASP A 145 15.22 -38.32 16.96
CA ASP A 145 16.69 -38.20 17.06
C ASP A 145 17.25 -36.76 17.21
N GLY A 146 16.39 -35.77 17.38
CA GLY A 146 16.75 -34.37 17.52
C GLY A 146 16.68 -33.57 16.21
N GLU A 147 16.70 -34.22 15.04
CA GLU A 147 16.64 -33.59 13.70
C GLU A 147 15.26 -33.72 13.01
N SER A 148 14.35 -34.48 13.62
CA SER A 148 13.02 -34.77 13.11
C SER A 148 11.90 -34.00 13.84
N CYS A 149 10.92 -33.49 13.11
CA CYS A 149 9.65 -32.97 13.63
C CYS A 149 8.57 -34.06 13.51
N ALA A 150 7.84 -34.35 14.59
CA ALA A 150 6.75 -35.34 14.60
C ALA A 150 5.38 -34.64 14.59
N ILE A 151 4.45 -35.13 13.77
CA ILE A 151 3.05 -34.65 13.77
C ILE A 151 2.12 -35.84 14.04
N CYS A 152 1.23 -35.65 15.02
CA CYS A 152 0.23 -36.63 15.44
C CYS A 152 -1.06 -36.40 14.64
N PHE A 153 -1.59 -37.45 14.01
CA PHE A 153 -2.73 -37.27 13.10
C PHE A 153 -4.00 -38.04 13.48
N GLU A 154 -3.97 -39.12 14.28
CA GLU A 154 -5.23 -39.82 14.64
C GLU A 154 -5.11 -40.84 15.81
N GLU A 155 -6.16 -40.95 16.63
CA GLU A 155 -6.41 -42.09 17.54
C GLU A 155 -7.14 -43.21 16.78
N PHE A 156 -6.65 -44.45 16.86
CA PHE A 156 -7.33 -45.62 16.32
C PHE A 156 -7.31 -46.79 17.31
N LYS A 157 -8.17 -47.80 17.12
CA LYS A 157 -8.20 -49.03 17.94
C LYS A 157 -7.66 -50.19 17.12
N ASP A 158 -6.74 -50.97 17.70
CA ASP A 158 -6.25 -52.18 17.03
C ASP A 158 -7.26 -53.35 17.10
N SER A 159 -6.94 -54.46 16.45
CA SER A 159 -7.80 -55.66 16.39
C SER A 159 -8.13 -56.29 17.75
N LYS A 160 -7.45 -55.89 18.83
CA LYS A 160 -7.72 -56.27 20.23
C LYS A 160 -8.42 -55.16 21.03
N LYS A 161 -8.98 -54.14 20.35
CA LYS A 161 -9.73 -52.99 20.89
C LYS A 161 -8.93 -52.07 21.82
N LYS A 162 -7.60 -52.14 21.84
CA LYS A 162 -6.75 -51.20 22.59
C LYS A 162 -6.52 -49.93 21.76
N LYS A 163 -6.62 -48.76 22.40
CA LYS A 163 -6.36 -47.47 21.77
C LYS A 163 -4.86 -47.33 21.44
N LYS A 164 -4.55 -46.82 20.25
CA LYS A 164 -3.20 -46.50 19.78
C LYS A 164 -3.20 -45.16 19.03
N LEU A 165 -2.02 -44.54 18.98
CA LEU A 165 -1.77 -43.30 18.27
C LEU A 165 -0.87 -43.57 17.07
N ALA A 166 -1.22 -43.01 15.91
CA ALA A 166 -0.36 -42.97 14.74
C ALA A 166 0.39 -41.64 14.70
N VAL A 167 1.72 -41.70 14.77
CA VAL A 167 2.60 -40.54 14.68
C VAL A 167 3.37 -40.63 13.38
N THR A 168 3.45 -39.52 12.66
CA THR A 168 4.25 -39.44 11.43
C THR A 168 5.46 -38.56 11.69
N GLU A 169 6.65 -39.12 11.52
CA GLU A 169 7.91 -38.41 11.68
C GLU A 169 8.39 -37.89 10.33
N THR A 170 8.82 -36.62 10.33
CA THR A 170 9.35 -35.93 9.16
C THR A 170 10.69 -35.27 9.51
N PRO A 171 11.75 -35.41 8.69
CA PRO A 171 13.00 -34.70 8.92
C PRO A 171 12.80 -33.22 8.59
N CYS A 172 13.10 -32.29 9.51
CA CYS A 172 12.70 -30.89 9.34
C CYS A 172 13.85 -29.87 9.31
N SER A 173 13.87 -29.11 8.21
CA SER A 173 14.42 -27.75 8.10
C SER A 173 13.46 -26.82 7.33
N HIS A 174 12.14 -26.90 7.60
CA HIS A 174 11.13 -26.09 6.87
C HIS A 174 10.04 -25.46 7.76
N LEU A 175 9.62 -24.25 7.34
CA LEU A 175 8.33 -23.61 7.66
C LEU A 175 7.27 -24.14 6.67
N PHE A 176 6.14 -24.63 7.15
CA PHE A 176 5.11 -25.21 6.28
C PHE A 176 4.28 -24.12 5.59
N HIS A 177 4.24 -24.11 4.26
CA HIS A 177 3.18 -23.48 3.47
C HIS A 177 2.02 -24.47 3.27
N SER A 178 0.77 -24.01 3.28
CA SER A 178 -0.42 -24.85 3.06
C SER A 178 -0.33 -25.70 1.80
N ASP A 179 0.28 -25.13 0.76
CA ASP A 179 0.30 -25.72 -0.57
C ASP A 179 1.28 -26.90 -0.66
N CYS A 180 2.28 -26.96 0.24
CA CYS A 180 3.22 -28.08 0.35
C CYS A 180 2.59 -29.33 1.01
N LEU A 181 1.53 -29.16 1.81
CA LEU A 181 0.79 -30.25 2.45
C LEU A 181 -0.36 -30.77 1.57
N SER A 182 -0.85 -29.94 0.64
CA SER A 182 -1.97 -30.27 -0.25
C SER A 182 -1.80 -31.55 -1.11
N PRO A 183 -0.60 -31.93 -1.60
CA PRO A 183 -0.45 -33.14 -2.41
C PRO A 183 -0.55 -34.43 -1.59
N TRP A 184 -0.40 -34.34 -0.27
CA TRP A 184 -0.33 -35.49 0.64
C TRP A 184 -1.65 -35.76 1.37
N GLY A 185 -2.58 -34.79 1.35
CA GLY A 185 -3.90 -34.89 1.96
C GLY A 185 -5.03 -34.91 0.92
N ARG A 186 -5.31 -36.06 0.31
CA ARG A 186 -6.63 -36.29 -0.30
C ARG A 186 -7.65 -36.62 0.80
N TRP A 187 -8.02 -35.66 1.62
CA TRP A 187 -9.15 -35.79 2.55
C TRP A 187 -9.86 -34.44 2.69
N GLU A 188 -11.18 -34.50 2.84
CA GLU A 188 -12.13 -33.41 2.60
C GLU A 188 -11.93 -32.17 3.48
N ARG A 189 -12.09 -31.00 2.82
CA ARG A 189 -12.51 -29.67 3.30
C ARG A 189 -12.66 -29.52 4.82
N VAL A 190 -11.72 -28.81 5.46
CA VAL A 190 -11.91 -28.21 6.80
C VAL A 190 -11.90 -26.70 6.66
N GLU A 191 -13.01 -26.08 7.08
CA GLU A 191 -13.26 -24.65 7.05
C GLU A 191 -12.42 -23.88 8.08
N ARG A 192 -12.26 -22.59 7.79
CA ARG A 192 -11.52 -21.60 8.56
C ARG A 192 -12.25 -21.27 9.84
N GLU A 193 -11.56 -21.32 10.98
CA GLU A 193 -11.75 -20.36 12.07
C GLU A 193 -10.50 -20.33 12.95
N CYS A 194 -9.75 -19.23 12.90
CA CYS A 194 -8.94 -18.81 14.04
C CYS A 194 -8.88 -17.29 14.06
N GLY A 195 -9.86 -16.72 14.76
CA GLY A 195 -9.81 -15.35 15.23
C GLY A 195 -8.73 -15.20 16.30
N THR A 196 -8.00 -14.12 16.19
CA THR A 196 -7.12 -13.56 17.22
C THR A 196 -7.89 -13.37 18.52
N ASN A 197 -7.47 -14.02 19.62
CA ASN A 197 -7.26 -13.37 20.91
C ASN A 197 -6.74 -14.33 21.99
N ASN A 198 -5.56 -13.99 22.51
CA ASN A 198 -5.08 -14.43 23.82
C ASN A 198 -6.00 -13.87 24.91
N ARG A 199 -6.63 -14.73 25.71
CA ARG A 199 -6.89 -14.49 27.14
C ARG A 199 -7.18 -15.82 27.85
N ALA A 200 -6.31 -16.16 28.80
CA ALA A 200 -6.58 -17.16 29.81
C ALA A 200 -7.75 -16.68 30.68
N VAL A 201 -8.79 -17.51 30.81
CA VAL A 201 -9.81 -17.40 31.85
C VAL A 201 -9.92 -18.77 32.50
N GLY A 202 -9.81 -18.76 33.84
CA GLY A 202 -9.56 -19.94 34.66
C GLY A 202 -10.66 -21.00 34.67
N GLU A 203 -10.22 -22.22 34.94
CA GLU A 203 -11.03 -23.40 35.23
C GLU A 203 -11.90 -23.18 36.49
N LYS A 204 -13.21 -23.40 36.35
CA LYS A 204 -13.98 -24.13 37.36
C LYS A 204 -14.12 -25.57 36.87
N ARG A 205 -13.67 -26.51 37.70
CA ARG A 205 -13.91 -27.96 37.53
C ARG A 205 -15.41 -28.26 37.44
N SER A 206 -15.80 -28.99 36.41
CA SER A 206 -16.89 -29.97 36.51
C SER A 206 -16.51 -31.25 35.77
N GLU A 207 -16.80 -32.36 36.42
CA GLU A 207 -16.52 -33.72 36.00
C GLU A 207 -17.41 -34.11 34.81
N SER A 208 -16.81 -34.41 33.67
CA SER A 208 -17.26 -35.42 32.71
C SER A 208 -16.28 -35.46 31.54
N GLY A 209 -15.61 -36.59 31.37
CA GLY A 209 -14.64 -36.80 30.31
C GLY A 209 -15.31 -36.93 28.94
N ALA A 210 -15.08 -35.95 28.07
CA ALA A 210 -15.04 -36.11 26.62
C ALA A 210 -14.35 -34.88 26.01
N ILE A 211 -13.18 -35.07 25.37
CA ILE A 211 -12.52 -34.07 24.53
C ILE A 211 -12.86 -34.42 23.07
N PRO A 212 -13.29 -33.47 22.23
CA PRO A 212 -13.65 -33.76 20.85
C PRO A 212 -12.45 -34.23 20.00
N SER A 213 -12.75 -35.07 19.01
CA SER A 213 -11.82 -35.65 18.06
C SER A 213 -11.17 -34.59 17.16
N SER A 214 -9.84 -34.67 17.02
CA SER A 214 -8.91 -33.79 16.30
C SER A 214 -8.42 -32.56 17.09
N PHE A 215 -7.16 -32.64 17.55
CA PHE A 215 -6.40 -31.52 18.11
C PHE A 215 -5.03 -31.51 17.43
N ILE A 216 -4.66 -30.42 16.75
CA ILE A 216 -3.31 -30.21 16.23
C ILE A 216 -2.54 -29.46 17.31
N ALA A 217 -1.58 -30.12 17.95
CA ALA A 217 -0.68 -29.48 18.91
C ALA A 217 0.67 -29.19 18.24
N CYS A 218 0.96 -27.92 17.97
CA CYS A 218 2.29 -27.49 17.57
C CYS A 218 3.11 -27.22 18.84
N LEU A 219 4.15 -28.01 19.10
CA LEU A 219 5.00 -27.87 20.28
C LEU A 219 6.08 -26.80 20.05
N PRO A 220 6.32 -25.86 20.99
CA PRO A 220 7.41 -24.90 20.86
C PRO A 220 8.74 -25.55 21.26
N ARG A 221 9.76 -25.47 20.40
CA ARG A 221 11.15 -25.78 20.78
C ARG A 221 11.91 -24.51 21.16
N THR A 222 12.32 -24.47 22.42
CA THR A 222 13.53 -23.79 22.87
C THR A 222 14.76 -24.60 22.43
N SER A 223 15.85 -23.90 22.10
CA SER A 223 17.21 -24.41 21.78
C SER A 223 17.55 -24.57 20.29
N TYR A 224 18.16 -23.52 19.71
CA TYR A 224 18.92 -23.58 18.46
C TYR A 224 20.24 -22.83 18.65
N ILE A 225 21.21 -23.45 19.33
CA ILE A 225 22.63 -23.11 19.23
C ILE A 225 23.38 -24.42 19.38
N ARG A 226 23.66 -25.12 18.25
CA ARG A 226 24.81 -26.05 18.18
C ARG A 226 25.24 -26.56 16.81
N THR A 227 24.58 -26.21 15.71
CA THR A 227 24.96 -26.75 14.39
C THR A 227 25.56 -25.75 13.39
N PHE A 228 25.73 -24.47 13.74
CA PHE A 228 26.26 -23.45 12.81
C PHE A 228 27.73 -23.02 13.05
N LEU A 229 28.43 -23.64 14.00
CA LEU A 229 29.82 -23.29 14.32
C LEU A 229 30.93 -24.13 13.63
N PRO A 230 30.71 -25.34 13.07
CA PRO A 230 31.81 -26.08 12.43
C PRO A 230 32.09 -25.71 10.97
N LEU A 231 31.17 -25.05 10.25
CA LEU A 231 31.34 -24.74 8.82
C LEU A 231 32.04 -23.40 8.55
N LEU A 232 32.09 -22.50 9.54
CA LEU A 232 32.77 -21.21 9.43
C LEU A 232 34.30 -21.29 9.65
N LEU A 233 34.78 -22.38 10.26
CA LEU A 233 36.20 -22.59 10.58
C LEU A 233 36.99 -23.31 9.48
N ALA A 234 36.32 -23.84 8.45
CA ALA A 234 36.98 -24.53 7.33
C ALA A 234 37.48 -23.58 6.22
N PHE A 235 37.07 -22.30 6.22
CA PHE A 235 37.47 -21.31 5.20
C PHE A 235 38.69 -20.44 5.59
N LEU A 236 39.25 -20.62 6.78
CA LEU A 236 40.36 -19.79 7.30
C LEU A 236 41.74 -20.47 7.33
N THR A 237 41.93 -21.60 6.63
CA THR A 237 43.24 -22.27 6.57
C THR A 237 43.62 -22.73 5.17
N PHE A 238 44.07 -21.79 4.33
CA PHE A 238 44.96 -22.11 3.19
C PHE A 238 46.06 -21.04 3.08
N PRO A 239 47.35 -21.42 3.15
CA PRO A 239 48.45 -20.46 3.13
C PRO A 239 48.73 -19.96 1.70
N ILE A 240 48.93 -18.66 1.59
CA ILE A 240 49.42 -17.97 0.38
C ILE A 240 50.92 -18.22 0.28
N SER A 241 51.36 -18.87 -0.80
CA SER A 241 52.75 -18.81 -1.23
C SER A 241 52.92 -18.85 -2.75
N SER A 242 53.40 -17.71 -3.25
CA SER A 242 54.45 -17.58 -4.28
C SER A 242 54.08 -17.47 -5.78
N ILE A 243 54.76 -16.49 -6.42
CA ILE A 243 55.12 -16.37 -7.87
C ILE A 243 54.04 -15.76 -8.78
N SER A 244 54.27 -14.82 -9.73
CA SER A 244 55.19 -13.72 -10.05
C SER A 244 54.62 -13.09 -11.37
N PRO A 245 54.84 -11.80 -11.69
CA PRO A 245 54.18 -11.16 -12.83
C PRO A 245 54.97 -11.37 -14.14
N LYS A 246 54.29 -11.74 -15.23
CA LYS A 246 54.81 -11.51 -16.59
C LYS A 246 53.73 -11.00 -17.54
N SER A 247 54.12 -9.91 -18.18
CA SER A 247 53.47 -9.20 -19.27
C SER A 247 53.28 -10.06 -20.52
N SER A 248 52.19 -9.82 -21.24
CA SER A 248 52.23 -9.75 -22.70
C SER A 248 51.01 -9.00 -23.24
N SER A 249 51.31 -7.94 -23.98
CA SER A 249 50.41 -7.18 -24.83
C SER A 249 49.67 -8.06 -25.83
N LEU A 250 48.35 -7.97 -25.86
CA LEU A 250 47.54 -8.30 -27.02
C LEU A 250 46.58 -7.15 -27.26
N ALA A 251 46.85 -6.41 -28.32
CA ALA A 251 45.99 -5.37 -28.85
C ALA A 251 44.65 -6.01 -29.25
N PHE A 252 43.59 -5.69 -28.50
CA PHE A 252 42.23 -6.02 -28.88
C PHE A 252 41.63 -4.78 -29.53
N GLU A 253 41.53 -4.81 -30.86
CA GLU A 253 40.79 -3.82 -31.62
C GLU A 253 39.38 -3.68 -31.03
N ARG A 254 39.06 -2.49 -30.53
CA ARG A 254 37.69 -2.12 -30.16
C ARG A 254 36.86 -2.05 -31.44
N ARG A 255 36.26 -3.17 -31.85
CA ARG A 255 34.97 -3.10 -32.55
C ARG A 255 34.00 -2.43 -31.60
N ILE A 256 33.65 -1.19 -31.90
CA ILE A 256 32.45 -0.56 -31.37
C ILE A 256 31.27 -1.34 -31.98
N HIS A 257 30.95 -2.50 -31.41
CA HIS A 257 29.59 -2.97 -31.47
C HIS A 257 28.80 -2.01 -30.61
N ASN A 258 28.14 -1.05 -31.27
CA ASN A 258 27.01 -0.36 -30.69
C ASN A 258 25.97 -1.45 -30.43
N PRO A 259 25.76 -1.94 -29.19
CA PRO A 259 24.60 -2.76 -28.96
C PRO A 259 23.45 -1.78 -29.17
N LEU A 260 22.60 -2.05 -30.15
CA LEU A 260 21.24 -1.56 -30.10
C LEU A 260 20.71 -2.04 -28.75
N ARG A 261 20.85 -1.21 -27.70
CA ARG A 261 20.22 -1.44 -26.40
C ARG A 261 18.74 -1.53 -26.77
N THR A 262 18.22 -2.75 -26.77
CA THR A 262 16.78 -2.98 -26.72
C THR A 262 16.29 -2.10 -25.58
N MET A 263 15.59 -1.02 -25.91
CA MET A 263 15.20 -0.07 -24.89
C MET A 263 14.27 -0.80 -23.94
N GLU A 264 14.68 -0.92 -22.68
CA GLU A 264 13.94 -1.68 -21.67
C GLU A 264 12.55 -1.08 -21.52
N THR A 265 11.53 -1.93 -21.71
CA THR A 265 10.14 -1.60 -21.44
C THR A 265 9.68 -2.27 -20.15
N PHE A 266 8.62 -1.73 -19.55
CA PHE A 266 7.99 -2.31 -18.37
C PHE A 266 6.47 -2.18 -18.47
N LEU A 267 5.74 -3.01 -17.74
CA LEU A 267 4.27 -2.98 -17.68
C LEU A 267 3.82 -2.24 -16.42
N PHE A 268 2.85 -1.35 -16.59
CA PHE A 268 2.17 -0.69 -15.48
C PHE A 268 0.66 -0.80 -15.67
N THR A 269 -0.07 -0.99 -14.56
CA THR A 269 -1.51 -1.22 -14.58
C THR A 269 -2.24 -0.24 -13.67
N SER A 270 -3.33 0.34 -14.17
CA SER A 270 -4.29 1.09 -13.37
C SER A 270 -5.69 0.53 -13.57
N GLU A 271 -6.53 0.64 -12.55
CA GLU A 271 -7.95 0.29 -12.61
C GLU A 271 -8.86 1.51 -12.44
N SER A 272 -10.13 1.33 -12.79
CA SER A 272 -11.23 2.25 -12.51
C SER A 272 -12.53 1.48 -12.29
N VAL A 273 -13.52 2.12 -11.68
CA VAL A 273 -14.85 1.55 -11.46
C VAL A 273 -15.94 2.55 -11.85
N ASN A 274 -17.10 2.05 -12.26
CA ASN A 274 -18.20 2.89 -12.72
C ASN A 274 -18.99 3.49 -11.54
N GLU A 275 -19.87 4.45 -11.84
CA GLU A 275 -20.73 5.10 -10.85
C GLU A 275 -21.62 4.15 -10.04
N GLY A 276 -21.92 2.94 -10.56
CA GLY A 276 -22.71 1.94 -9.86
C GLY A 276 -21.92 0.99 -8.97
N HIS A 277 -20.58 1.06 -8.95
CA HIS A 277 -19.81 0.28 -7.99
C HIS A 277 -20.20 0.68 -6.56
N PRO A 278 -20.44 -0.25 -5.61
CA PRO A 278 -21.01 0.09 -4.30
C PRO A 278 -20.17 1.08 -3.50
N ASP A 279 -18.82 0.98 -3.50
CA ASP A 279 -17.98 2.04 -2.90
C ASP A 279 -18.13 3.41 -3.59
N LYS A 280 -18.26 3.44 -4.93
CA LYS A 280 -18.39 4.70 -5.66
C LYS A 280 -19.78 5.30 -5.53
N LEU A 281 -20.81 4.47 -5.33
CA LEU A 281 -22.14 4.91 -4.87
C LEU A 281 -22.02 5.65 -3.54
N CYS A 282 -21.28 5.10 -2.57
CA CYS A 282 -21.07 5.74 -1.28
C CYS A 282 -20.35 7.09 -1.41
N ASP A 283 -19.28 7.15 -2.21
CA ASP A 283 -18.60 8.42 -2.51
C ASP A 283 -19.55 9.48 -3.09
N GLN A 284 -20.37 9.10 -4.08
CA GLN A 284 -21.33 10.01 -4.72
C GLN A 284 -22.43 10.48 -3.76
N VAL A 285 -22.92 9.62 -2.87
CA VAL A 285 -23.92 9.99 -1.84
C VAL A 285 -23.30 10.96 -0.83
N SER A 286 -22.10 10.66 -0.33
CA SER A 286 -21.36 11.50 0.59
C SER A 286 -21.15 12.91 0.04
N ASP A 287 -20.74 13.02 -1.24
CA ASP A 287 -20.55 14.33 -1.87
C ASP A 287 -21.86 15.02 -2.29
N ALA A 288 -22.93 14.28 -2.60
CA ALA A 288 -24.24 14.89 -2.82
C ALA A 288 -24.78 15.57 -1.56
N ILE A 289 -24.53 14.97 -0.38
CA ILE A 289 -24.88 15.58 0.90
C ILE A 289 -24.02 16.82 1.16
N LEU A 290 -22.70 16.75 0.88
CA LEU A 290 -21.82 17.91 0.97
C LEU A 290 -22.30 19.07 0.08
N ASP A 291 -22.61 18.80 -1.19
CA ASP A 291 -23.11 19.81 -2.12
C ASP A 291 -24.40 20.45 -1.60
N ALA A 292 -25.33 19.66 -1.08
CA ALA A 292 -26.59 20.17 -0.50
C ALA A 292 -26.37 21.04 0.75
N CYS A 293 -25.38 20.71 1.59
CA CYS A 293 -24.99 21.56 2.72
C CYS A 293 -24.39 22.88 2.23
N LEU A 294 -23.43 22.84 1.30
CA LEU A 294 -22.72 24.03 0.81
C LEU A 294 -23.58 24.96 -0.04
N GLU A 295 -24.60 24.43 -0.71
CA GLU A 295 -25.57 25.23 -1.48
C GLU A 295 -26.33 26.23 -0.60
N GLN A 296 -26.68 25.83 0.62
CA GLN A 296 -27.42 26.66 1.57
C GLN A 296 -26.51 27.36 2.58
N ASP A 297 -25.40 26.71 2.98
CA ASP A 297 -24.46 27.19 3.98
C ASP A 297 -23.01 26.89 3.56
N PRO A 298 -22.32 27.87 2.93
CA PRO A 298 -20.91 27.74 2.53
C PRO A 298 -19.93 27.52 3.70
N GLU A 299 -20.35 27.77 4.94
CA GLU A 299 -19.55 27.54 6.14
C GLU A 299 -19.81 26.18 6.80
N SER A 300 -20.62 25.33 6.17
CA SER A 300 -20.87 23.95 6.63
C SER A 300 -19.58 23.21 6.92
N LYS A 301 -19.54 22.51 8.05
CA LYS A 301 -18.50 21.55 8.41
C LYS A 301 -19.07 20.16 8.19
N VAL A 302 -18.47 19.41 7.26
CA VAL A 302 -19.02 18.14 6.78
C VAL A 302 -17.93 17.07 6.81
N ALA A 303 -18.24 15.95 7.45
CA ALA A 303 -17.53 14.69 7.41
C ALA A 303 -18.58 13.57 7.27
N CYS A 304 -19.20 13.50 6.08
CA CYS A 304 -20.29 12.58 5.79
C CYS A 304 -19.77 11.28 5.18
N GLU A 305 -19.85 10.21 5.94
CA GLU A 305 -19.55 8.85 5.49
C GLU A 305 -20.83 8.16 5.01
N THR A 306 -20.68 7.29 4.01
CA THR A 306 -21.76 6.45 3.52
C THR A 306 -21.28 5.01 3.49
N CYS A 307 -22.14 4.07 3.89
CA CYS A 307 -21.95 2.65 3.59
C CYS A 307 -23.23 2.03 3.04
N THR A 308 -23.08 0.93 2.31
CA THR A 308 -24.22 0.23 1.70
C THR A 308 -24.00 -1.27 1.66
N LYS A 309 -25.10 -2.01 1.76
CA LYS A 309 -25.18 -3.44 1.49
C LYS A 309 -26.59 -3.74 0.98
N THR A 310 -26.91 -5.01 0.72
CA THR A 310 -28.21 -5.47 0.25
C THR A 310 -29.36 -4.73 0.95
N ASN A 311 -30.14 -4.00 0.17
CA ASN A 311 -31.34 -3.27 0.59
C ASN A 311 -31.12 -2.19 1.68
N MET A 312 -29.90 -1.66 1.82
CA MET A 312 -29.58 -0.65 2.84
C MET A 312 -28.54 0.37 2.34
N VAL A 313 -28.79 1.65 2.59
CA VAL A 313 -27.79 2.72 2.58
C VAL A 313 -27.79 3.38 3.95
N MET A 314 -26.63 3.55 4.55
CA MET A 314 -26.45 4.27 5.81
C MET A 314 -25.55 5.48 5.58
N VAL A 315 -26.00 6.65 5.99
CA VAL A 315 -25.19 7.87 6.06
C VAL A 315 -24.91 8.20 7.52
N PHE A 316 -23.65 8.46 7.84
CA PHE A 316 -23.18 8.65 9.20
C PHE A 316 -21.96 9.59 9.26
N GLY A 317 -21.58 10.03 10.46
CA GLY A 317 -20.48 10.98 10.68
C GLY A 317 -20.98 12.33 11.20
N GLU A 318 -20.23 13.39 10.94
CA GLU A 318 -20.43 14.68 11.59
C GLU A 318 -20.74 15.81 10.62
N ILE A 319 -21.87 16.49 10.83
CA ILE A 319 -22.29 17.67 10.05
C ILE A 319 -22.73 18.79 11.00
N THR A 320 -22.02 19.92 10.93
CA THR A 320 -22.44 21.18 11.54
C THR A 320 -22.76 22.16 10.43
N THR A 321 -24.05 22.48 10.27
CA THR A 321 -24.56 23.32 9.18
C THR A 321 -25.83 24.05 9.61
N THR A 322 -26.10 25.20 9.00
CA THR A 322 -27.39 25.91 9.08
C THR A 322 -28.37 25.48 7.97
N ALA A 323 -27.90 24.67 7.00
CA ALA A 323 -28.71 24.14 5.91
C ALA A 323 -29.83 23.21 6.42
N GLN A 324 -30.99 23.26 5.75
CA GLN A 324 -32.05 22.28 5.96
C GLN A 324 -31.93 21.18 4.91
N VAL A 325 -31.39 20.04 5.32
CA VAL A 325 -31.04 18.92 4.43
C VAL A 325 -31.93 17.72 4.68
N ASN A 326 -32.62 17.26 3.63
CA ASN A 326 -33.32 15.97 3.65
C ASN A 326 -32.36 14.86 3.17
N TYR A 327 -31.60 14.29 4.10
CA TYR A 327 -30.59 13.26 3.81
C TYR A 327 -31.18 12.06 3.08
N GLU A 328 -32.34 11.56 3.51
CA GLU A 328 -33.00 10.42 2.89
C GLU A 328 -33.33 10.70 1.43
N LYS A 329 -33.92 11.85 1.13
CA LYS A 329 -34.23 12.24 -0.26
C LYS A 329 -32.96 12.28 -1.12
N ILE A 330 -31.86 12.85 -0.62
CA ILE A 330 -30.59 12.95 -1.37
C ILE A 330 -30.01 11.56 -1.65
N VAL A 331 -30.04 10.66 -0.67
CA VAL A 331 -29.61 9.26 -0.84
C VAL A 331 -30.40 8.60 -1.95
N ARG A 332 -31.74 8.68 -1.89
CA ARG A 332 -32.63 8.06 -2.89
C ARG A 332 -32.44 8.65 -4.28
N ASP A 333 -32.37 9.97 -4.39
CA ASP A 333 -32.16 10.66 -5.67
C ASP A 333 -30.82 10.29 -6.30
N THR A 334 -29.75 10.21 -5.50
CA THR A 334 -28.43 9.78 -5.98
C THR A 334 -28.46 8.35 -6.49
N CYS A 335 -29.03 7.41 -5.72
CA CYS A 335 -29.19 6.01 -6.15
C CYS A 335 -29.99 5.90 -7.46
N ARG A 336 -31.09 6.65 -7.57
CA ARG A 336 -31.96 6.65 -8.74
C ARG A 336 -31.25 7.19 -9.98
N ASN A 337 -30.51 8.28 -9.84
CA ASN A 337 -29.76 8.90 -10.94
C ASN A 337 -28.61 8.02 -11.47
N ILE A 338 -28.02 7.19 -10.61
CA ILE A 338 -27.03 6.17 -10.99
C ILE A 338 -27.70 5.03 -11.79
N GLY A 339 -28.96 4.73 -11.50
CA GLY A 339 -29.77 3.70 -12.17
C GLY A 339 -30.16 2.53 -11.29
N PHE A 340 -30.05 2.66 -9.96
CA PHE A 340 -30.53 1.68 -9.00
C PHE A 340 -32.03 1.85 -8.75
N VAL A 341 -32.84 1.27 -9.64
CA VAL A 341 -34.31 1.44 -9.69
C VAL A 341 -35.09 0.16 -9.39
N SER A 342 -34.41 -0.95 -9.08
CA SER A 342 -35.04 -2.23 -8.74
C SER A 342 -34.09 -3.16 -8.01
N GLU A 343 -34.64 -4.14 -7.28
CA GLU A 343 -33.85 -5.18 -6.62
C GLU A 343 -33.01 -5.99 -7.62
N ASP A 344 -33.55 -6.20 -8.84
CA ASP A 344 -32.89 -6.96 -9.91
C ASP A 344 -31.56 -6.32 -10.33
N VAL A 345 -31.44 -4.99 -10.30
CA VAL A 345 -30.19 -4.28 -10.64
C VAL A 345 -29.26 -4.13 -9.45
N GLY A 346 -29.65 -4.58 -8.26
CA GLY A 346 -28.80 -4.67 -7.06
C GLY A 346 -29.18 -3.73 -5.91
N LEU A 347 -30.05 -2.75 -6.15
CA LEU A 347 -30.63 -1.85 -5.15
C LEU A 347 -31.85 -1.13 -5.77
N ASP A 348 -32.93 -1.00 -5.01
CA ASP A 348 -34.11 -0.21 -5.38
C ASP A 348 -34.12 1.09 -4.55
N ALA A 349 -33.86 2.23 -5.19
CA ALA A 349 -33.79 3.54 -4.53
C ALA A 349 -35.08 3.93 -3.78
N ASP A 350 -36.23 3.43 -4.20
CA ASP A 350 -37.54 3.79 -3.62
C ASP A 350 -37.97 2.84 -2.50
N LYS A 351 -37.35 1.64 -2.41
CA LYS A 351 -37.68 0.63 -1.40
C LYS A 351 -36.58 0.36 -0.38
N CYS A 352 -35.34 0.77 -0.65
CA CYS A 352 -34.22 0.49 0.24
C CYS A 352 -34.37 1.20 1.58
N LYS A 353 -33.80 0.58 2.62
CA LYS A 353 -33.68 1.20 3.94
C LYS A 353 -32.63 2.30 3.87
N VAL A 354 -32.99 3.51 4.28
CA VAL A 354 -32.04 4.61 4.46
C VAL A 354 -31.90 4.87 5.95
N LEU A 355 -30.70 4.66 6.48
CA LEU A 355 -30.36 4.89 7.88
C LEU A 355 -29.55 6.18 7.99
N VAL A 356 -29.93 7.06 8.91
CA VAL A 356 -29.27 8.35 9.10
C VAL A 356 -28.75 8.44 10.54
N PHE A 357 -27.42 8.43 10.69
CA PHE A 357 -26.71 8.54 11.96
C PHE A 357 -25.69 9.69 11.91
N ILE A 358 -26.21 10.90 11.69
CA ILE A 358 -25.42 12.13 11.58
C ILE A 358 -25.49 12.89 12.91
N GLU A 359 -24.34 13.25 13.46
CA GLU A 359 -24.20 14.09 14.66
C GLU A 359 -23.55 15.43 14.33
N GLN A 360 -23.48 16.35 15.29
CA GLN A 360 -22.72 17.60 15.12
C GLN A 360 -21.22 17.34 15.28
N GLN A 361 -20.39 18.16 14.64
CA GLN A 361 -18.94 18.11 14.82
C GLN A 361 -18.56 18.37 16.29
N SER A 362 -17.57 17.63 16.79
CA SER A 362 -17.02 17.84 18.13
C SER A 362 -16.61 19.31 18.37
N PRO A 363 -17.11 19.97 19.43
CA PRO A 363 -16.72 21.33 19.78
C PRO A 363 -15.21 21.50 20.00
N ASP A 364 -14.52 20.46 20.47
CA ASP A 364 -13.07 20.47 20.72
C ASP A 364 -12.26 20.58 19.42
N ILE A 365 -12.77 19.99 18.32
CA ILE A 365 -12.20 20.13 16.98
C ILE A 365 -12.50 21.53 16.44
N ALA A 366 -13.74 22.00 16.62
CA ALA A 366 -14.20 23.29 16.10
C ALA A 366 -13.38 24.48 16.65
N GLN A 367 -13.02 24.48 17.94
CA GLN A 367 -12.19 25.54 18.53
C GLN A 367 -10.77 25.58 17.93
N GLY A 368 -10.16 24.41 17.69
CA GLY A 368 -8.77 24.32 17.22
C GLY A 368 -8.63 24.70 15.74
N VAL A 369 -9.59 24.27 14.93
CA VAL A 369 -9.58 24.44 13.46
C VAL A 369 -10.02 25.85 13.06
N HIS A 370 -11.23 26.26 13.44
CA HIS A 370 -11.83 27.51 12.98
C HIS A 370 -12.29 28.43 14.12
N GLY A 371 -11.99 28.09 15.38
CA GLY A 371 -12.35 28.91 16.54
C GLY A 371 -13.84 29.15 16.68
N HIS A 372 -14.69 28.15 16.40
CA HIS A 372 -16.15 28.34 16.29
C HIS A 372 -16.54 29.43 15.26
N LEU A 373 -15.83 29.46 14.13
CA LEU A 373 -16.03 30.40 13.00
C LEU A 373 -15.55 31.82 13.30
N THR A 374 -14.69 32.01 14.30
CA THR A 374 -14.10 33.32 14.64
C THR A 374 -12.74 33.57 13.98
N LYS A 375 -12.03 32.52 13.56
CA LYS A 375 -10.71 32.66 12.92
C LYS A 375 -10.83 33.24 11.51
N LYS A 376 -9.90 34.12 11.14
CA LYS A 376 -9.79 34.60 9.76
C LYS A 376 -9.29 33.49 8.83
N PRO A 377 -9.55 33.55 7.51
CA PRO A 377 -9.11 32.52 6.57
C PRO A 377 -7.62 32.15 6.66
N GLU A 378 -6.75 33.13 6.83
CA GLU A 378 -5.29 32.96 6.99
C GLU A 378 -4.88 32.29 8.31
N GLU A 379 -5.77 32.24 9.29
CA GLU A 379 -5.57 31.64 10.62
C GLU A 379 -6.29 30.29 10.79
N ILE A 380 -7.12 29.88 9.83
CA ILE A 380 -7.80 28.59 9.85
C ILE A 380 -6.74 27.48 9.85
N GLY A 381 -6.76 26.66 10.90
CA GLY A 381 -5.89 25.51 11.04
C GLY A 381 -6.34 24.35 10.16
N ALA A 382 -5.44 23.41 9.88
CA ALA A 382 -5.81 22.17 9.22
C ALA A 382 -6.87 21.41 10.03
N GLY A 383 -7.91 20.90 9.36
CA GLY A 383 -9.00 20.15 9.98
C GLY A 383 -8.56 18.83 10.63
N ASP A 384 -7.42 18.29 10.21
CA ASP A 384 -6.76 17.11 10.76
C ASP A 384 -5.26 17.13 10.41
N GLN A 385 -4.48 16.23 11.00
CA GLN A 385 -3.15 15.91 10.53
C GLN A 385 -3.19 15.00 9.29
N GLY A 386 -2.11 14.98 8.52
CA GLY A 386 -1.97 14.08 7.38
C GLY A 386 -0.96 14.59 6.37
N HIS A 387 -0.74 13.83 5.31
CA HIS A 387 0.04 14.27 4.17
C HIS A 387 -0.67 13.93 2.86
N MET A 388 -0.49 14.75 1.82
CA MET A 388 -1.20 14.65 0.55
C MET A 388 -0.19 14.72 -0.60
N PHE A 389 -0.53 14.12 -1.73
CA PHE A 389 0.33 14.07 -2.90
C PHE A 389 -0.36 14.60 -4.16
N GLY A 390 0.38 15.40 -4.90
CA GLY A 390 0.06 15.94 -6.20
C GLY A 390 0.94 15.29 -7.24
N TYR A 391 0.39 14.90 -8.39
CA TYR A 391 1.16 14.30 -9.47
C TYR A 391 0.73 14.83 -10.83
N ALA A 392 1.71 15.00 -11.71
CA ALA A 392 1.49 15.30 -13.12
C ALA A 392 2.58 14.66 -13.99
N THR A 393 2.22 14.34 -15.23
CA THR A 393 3.08 13.69 -16.23
C THR A 393 2.68 14.19 -17.62
N ASP A 394 3.63 14.39 -18.52
CA ASP A 394 3.37 14.93 -19.86
C ASP A 394 2.90 13.89 -20.89
N GLU A 395 2.65 12.64 -20.45
CA GLU A 395 2.26 11.53 -21.32
C GLU A 395 0.85 11.67 -21.94
N THR A 396 -0.01 12.53 -21.39
CA THR A 396 -1.34 12.86 -21.92
C THR A 396 -1.62 14.37 -21.88
N PRO A 397 -2.52 14.90 -22.72
CA PRO A 397 -2.89 16.32 -22.71
C PRO A 397 -3.42 16.83 -21.36
N GLU A 398 -4.18 16.00 -20.64
CA GLU A 398 -4.71 16.30 -19.31
C GLU A 398 -3.68 16.19 -18.17
N LEU A 399 -2.42 15.93 -18.53
CA LEU A 399 -1.27 15.79 -17.64
C LEU A 399 -1.45 14.69 -16.58
N MET A 400 -2.00 13.55 -17.01
CA MET A 400 -2.31 12.37 -16.19
C MET A 400 -1.70 11.09 -16.79
N PRO A 401 -1.50 10.03 -15.99
CA PRO A 401 -1.03 8.75 -16.50
C PRO A 401 -2.00 8.12 -17.49
N LEU A 402 -1.50 7.64 -18.64
CA LEU A 402 -2.33 7.03 -19.68
C LEU A 402 -3.08 5.79 -19.18
N THR A 403 -2.48 4.95 -18.33
CA THR A 403 -3.17 3.79 -17.74
C THR A 403 -4.43 4.20 -16.98
N HIS A 404 -4.31 5.24 -16.15
CA HIS A 404 -5.41 5.76 -15.34
C HIS A 404 -6.47 6.41 -16.23
N VAL A 405 -6.05 7.27 -17.16
CA VAL A 405 -6.94 7.94 -18.12
C VAL A 405 -7.76 6.93 -18.92
N LEU A 406 -7.14 5.89 -19.46
CA LEU A 406 -7.83 4.89 -20.27
C LEU A 406 -8.80 4.05 -19.43
N ALA A 407 -8.39 3.56 -18.26
CA ALA A 407 -9.29 2.82 -17.38
C ALA A 407 -10.51 3.68 -17.00
N THR A 408 -10.28 4.91 -16.58
CA THR A 408 -11.35 5.84 -16.20
C THR A 408 -12.28 6.17 -17.37
N LYS A 409 -11.75 6.46 -18.57
CA LYS A 409 -12.56 6.75 -19.75
C LYS A 409 -13.35 5.53 -20.24
N LEU A 410 -12.80 4.31 -20.10
CA LEU A 410 -13.56 3.07 -20.39
C LEU A 410 -14.76 2.96 -19.45
N GLY A 411 -14.55 3.17 -18.14
CA GLY A 411 -15.65 3.13 -17.16
C GLY A 411 -16.73 4.18 -17.42
N ALA A 412 -16.34 5.41 -17.72
CA ALA A 412 -17.28 6.48 -18.11
C ALA A 412 -18.05 6.13 -19.40
N ARG A 413 -17.36 5.57 -20.41
CA ARG A 413 -17.98 5.15 -21.66
C ARG A 413 -18.97 4.01 -21.46
N LEU A 414 -18.70 3.05 -20.57
CA LEU A 414 -19.64 1.99 -20.18
C LEU A 414 -20.95 2.57 -19.62
N THR A 415 -20.85 3.57 -18.75
CA THR A 415 -22.02 4.29 -18.25
C THR A 415 -22.76 5.02 -19.36
N GLU A 416 -22.04 5.68 -20.27
CA GLU A 416 -22.63 6.41 -21.38
C GLU A 416 -23.47 5.48 -22.28
N VAL A 417 -22.89 4.36 -22.73
CA VAL A 417 -23.59 3.40 -23.61
C VAL A 417 -24.78 2.71 -22.94
N ARG A 418 -24.77 2.62 -21.61
CA ARG A 418 -25.94 2.19 -20.82
C ARG A 418 -27.03 3.26 -20.86
N LYS A 419 -26.70 4.50 -20.46
CA LYS A 419 -27.69 5.59 -20.29
C LYS A 419 -28.31 6.05 -21.61
N ASN A 420 -27.57 5.95 -22.73
CA ASN A 420 -28.09 6.31 -24.06
C ASN A 420 -28.73 5.13 -24.81
N GLY A 421 -28.75 3.92 -24.22
CA GLY A 421 -29.40 2.75 -24.80
C GLY A 421 -28.65 2.04 -25.93
N ILE A 422 -27.38 2.36 -26.20
CA ILE A 422 -26.56 1.63 -27.18
C ILE A 422 -26.30 0.19 -26.73
N CYS A 423 -25.99 0.00 -25.44
CA CYS A 423 -25.84 -1.30 -24.81
C CYS A 423 -26.85 -1.40 -23.65
N PRO A 424 -28.15 -1.61 -23.95
CA PRO A 424 -29.22 -1.54 -22.94
C PRO A 424 -29.15 -2.66 -21.91
N TRP A 425 -28.40 -3.73 -22.20
CA TRP A 425 -28.16 -4.86 -21.31
C TRP A 425 -27.18 -4.53 -20.17
N VAL A 426 -26.43 -3.43 -20.26
CA VAL A 426 -25.46 -3.01 -19.25
C VAL A 426 -26.21 -2.51 -18.00
N ARG A 427 -25.82 -3.01 -16.83
CA ARG A 427 -26.31 -2.54 -15.53
C ARG A 427 -25.29 -1.61 -14.84
N PRO A 428 -25.64 -0.90 -13.75
CA PRO A 428 -24.79 0.17 -13.23
C PRO A 428 -23.38 -0.22 -12.75
N ASP A 429 -23.20 -1.41 -12.17
CA ASP A 429 -21.90 -1.83 -11.62
C ASP A 429 -20.93 -2.30 -12.71
N GLY A 430 -19.69 -1.83 -12.66
CA GLY A 430 -18.68 -2.14 -13.66
C GLY A 430 -17.28 -1.77 -13.20
N LYS A 431 -16.29 -2.54 -13.66
CA LYS A 431 -14.87 -2.38 -13.36
C LYS A 431 -14.06 -2.47 -14.65
N THR A 432 -13.02 -1.66 -14.73
CA THR A 432 -12.10 -1.64 -15.88
C THR A 432 -10.67 -1.59 -15.38
N GLN A 433 -9.75 -2.20 -16.13
CA GLN A 433 -8.33 -2.18 -15.81
C GLN A 433 -7.52 -2.18 -17.11
N VAL A 434 -6.50 -1.35 -17.16
CA VAL A 434 -5.66 -1.17 -18.35
C VAL A 434 -4.19 -1.31 -17.94
N THR A 435 -3.51 -2.23 -18.62
CA THR A 435 -2.06 -2.40 -18.54
C THR A 435 -1.42 -1.79 -19.78
N VAL A 436 -0.51 -0.85 -19.60
CA VAL A 436 0.25 -0.21 -20.67
C VAL A 436 1.71 -0.63 -20.56
N GLU A 437 2.32 -0.87 -21.72
CA GLU A 437 3.76 -1.02 -21.86
C GLU A 437 4.40 0.35 -22.02
N TYR A 438 5.35 0.65 -21.14
CA TYR A 438 6.03 1.93 -21.07
C TYR A 438 7.52 1.78 -21.34
N ARG A 439 8.10 2.87 -21.85
CA ARG A 439 9.53 3.10 -21.86
C ARG A 439 9.87 4.26 -20.92
N ASN A 440 10.95 4.12 -20.15
CA ASN A 440 11.51 5.22 -19.36
C ASN A 440 12.54 6.00 -20.20
N GLU A 441 12.26 7.27 -20.46
CA GLU A 441 13.15 8.17 -21.19
C GLU A 441 13.65 9.29 -20.27
N GLY A 442 14.81 9.08 -19.65
CA GLY A 442 15.43 10.07 -18.76
C GLY A 442 14.55 10.44 -17.56
N GLY A 443 13.74 9.50 -17.07
CA GLY A 443 12.76 9.72 -16.02
C GLY A 443 11.34 9.98 -16.53
N ALA A 444 11.13 10.34 -17.79
CA ALA A 444 9.80 10.54 -18.36
C ALA A 444 9.16 9.22 -18.80
N MET A 445 7.83 9.11 -18.67
CA MET A 445 7.09 7.90 -19.06
C MET A 445 6.58 8.06 -20.49
N VAL A 446 6.97 7.14 -21.37
CA VAL A 446 6.53 7.14 -22.77
C VAL A 446 5.69 5.89 -23.00
N PRO A 447 4.36 6.02 -23.16
CA PRO A 447 3.50 4.91 -23.52
C PRO A 447 3.85 4.35 -24.90
N ILE A 448 4.03 3.04 -25.01
CA ILE A 448 4.34 2.35 -26.26
C ILE A 448 3.08 1.72 -26.85
N ARG A 449 2.37 0.91 -26.06
CA ARG A 449 1.15 0.21 -26.46
C ARG A 449 0.33 -0.20 -25.24
N VAL A 450 -0.95 -0.47 -25.45
CA VAL A 450 -1.82 -1.12 -24.46
C VAL A 450 -1.58 -2.63 -24.54
N HIS A 451 -1.07 -3.19 -23.44
CA HIS A 451 -0.78 -4.60 -23.31
C HIS A 451 -2.04 -5.42 -23.02
N THR A 452 -2.81 -5.02 -22.01
CA THR A 452 -4.02 -5.73 -21.58
C THR A 452 -5.14 -4.76 -21.27
N ILE A 453 -6.35 -5.10 -21.71
CA ILE A 453 -7.59 -4.46 -21.27
C ILE A 453 -8.47 -5.51 -20.60
N LEU A 454 -8.92 -5.20 -19.39
CA LEU A 454 -9.90 -5.97 -18.62
C LEU A 454 -11.15 -5.11 -18.42
N ILE A 455 -12.32 -5.68 -18.72
CA ILE A 455 -13.62 -5.11 -18.40
C ILE A 455 -14.48 -6.20 -17.77
N SER A 456 -15.00 -5.94 -16.58
CA SER A 456 -16.05 -6.74 -15.94
C SER A 456 -17.24 -5.82 -15.70
N THR A 457 -18.32 -6.03 -16.44
CA THR A 457 -19.53 -5.21 -16.32
C THR A 457 -20.72 -6.06 -15.91
N GLN A 458 -21.53 -5.50 -15.01
CA GLN A 458 -22.82 -6.07 -14.65
C GLN A 458 -23.74 -6.02 -15.88
N HIS A 459 -24.55 -7.07 -16.06
CA HIS A 459 -25.44 -7.20 -17.20
C HIS A 459 -26.78 -7.84 -16.82
N ASP A 460 -27.79 -7.70 -17.68
CA ASP A 460 -29.04 -8.44 -17.56
C ASP A 460 -28.88 -9.92 -17.95
N GLU A 461 -29.94 -10.72 -17.75
CA GLU A 461 -29.91 -12.16 -18.03
C GLU A 461 -30.02 -12.54 -19.50
N SER A 462 -30.38 -11.58 -20.37
CA SER A 462 -30.77 -11.84 -21.75
C SER A 462 -29.58 -11.86 -22.72
N VAL A 463 -28.50 -11.18 -22.38
CA VAL A 463 -27.33 -11.02 -23.25
C VAL A 463 -26.34 -12.19 -23.12
N THR A 464 -25.79 -12.66 -24.24
CA THR A 464 -24.75 -13.71 -24.26
C THR A 464 -23.36 -13.14 -24.11
N ASN A 465 -22.39 -13.94 -23.64
CA ASN A 465 -21.01 -13.52 -23.48
C ASN A 465 -20.34 -13.09 -24.79
N GLU A 466 -20.71 -13.71 -25.92
CA GLU A 466 -20.20 -13.35 -27.24
C GLU A 466 -20.67 -11.95 -27.63
N LYS A 467 -21.94 -11.61 -27.36
CA LYS A 467 -22.49 -10.28 -27.62
C LYS A 467 -21.88 -9.24 -26.68
N ILE A 468 -21.72 -9.55 -25.39
CA ILE A 468 -20.99 -8.70 -24.43
C ILE A 468 -19.59 -8.38 -24.96
N ALA A 469 -18.82 -9.41 -25.33
CA ALA A 469 -17.45 -9.23 -25.80
C ALA A 469 -17.38 -8.41 -27.10
N ALA A 470 -18.29 -8.62 -28.04
CA ALA A 470 -18.38 -7.85 -29.28
C ALA A 470 -18.70 -6.37 -29.01
N ASP A 471 -19.72 -6.11 -28.18
CA ASP A 471 -20.18 -4.76 -27.86
C ASP A 471 -19.16 -3.98 -27.04
N LEU A 472 -18.50 -4.61 -26.07
CA LEU A 472 -17.43 -3.97 -25.31
C LEU A 472 -16.26 -3.58 -26.22
N LYS A 473 -15.89 -4.42 -27.20
CA LYS A 473 -14.86 -4.05 -28.17
C LYS A 473 -15.29 -2.88 -29.05
N GLU A 474 -16.49 -2.95 -29.63
CA GLU A 474 -16.94 -1.98 -30.62
C GLU A 474 -17.38 -0.65 -30.03
N HIS A 475 -18.19 -0.69 -28.97
CA HIS A 475 -18.88 0.49 -28.45
C HIS A 475 -18.20 1.10 -27.23
N VAL A 476 -17.23 0.41 -26.61
CA VAL A 476 -16.53 0.89 -25.41
C VAL A 476 -15.03 1.06 -25.64
N ILE A 477 -14.33 0.01 -26.08
CA ILE A 477 -12.86 0.04 -26.22
C ILE A 477 -12.42 0.88 -27.42
N LYS A 478 -12.90 0.56 -28.63
CA LYS A 478 -12.49 1.28 -29.85
C LYS A 478 -12.73 2.79 -29.80
N PRO A 479 -13.84 3.31 -29.23
CA PRO A 479 -14.06 4.76 -29.14
C PRO A 479 -13.14 5.46 -28.15
N VAL A 480 -12.61 4.74 -27.14
CA VAL A 480 -11.83 5.32 -26.05
C VAL A 480 -10.32 5.20 -26.28
N VAL A 481 -9.86 4.02 -26.71
CA VAL A 481 -8.44 3.73 -26.79
C VAL A 481 -7.91 4.16 -28.16
N PRO A 482 -6.95 5.10 -28.23
CA PRO A 482 -6.36 5.50 -29.50
C PRO A 482 -5.80 4.30 -30.26
N ALA A 483 -6.16 4.16 -31.54
CA ALA A 483 -5.81 3.01 -32.37
C ALA A 483 -4.28 2.74 -32.41
N LYS A 484 -3.46 3.78 -32.31
CA LYS A 484 -1.99 3.67 -32.26
C LYS A 484 -1.44 2.84 -31.09
N TYR A 485 -2.24 2.63 -30.04
CA TYR A 485 -1.85 1.83 -28.88
C TYR A 485 -2.43 0.41 -28.89
N LEU A 486 -3.28 0.07 -29.87
CA LEU A 486 -3.87 -1.25 -30.01
C LEU A 486 -3.18 -2.01 -31.13
N ASP A 487 -2.85 -3.28 -30.90
CA ASP A 487 -2.30 -4.18 -31.90
C ASP A 487 -2.87 -5.60 -31.78
N ASP A 488 -2.41 -6.49 -32.65
CA ASP A 488 -2.80 -7.90 -32.70
C ASP A 488 -2.39 -8.70 -31.45
N LYS A 489 -1.51 -8.15 -30.62
CA LYS A 489 -1.03 -8.74 -29.37
C LYS A 489 -1.71 -8.15 -28.13
N THR A 490 -2.62 -7.18 -28.27
CA THR A 490 -3.36 -6.65 -27.11
C THR A 490 -4.27 -7.75 -26.56
N ILE A 491 -4.13 -8.03 -25.26
CA ILE A 491 -4.91 -9.05 -24.56
C ILE A 491 -6.22 -8.42 -24.08
N PHE A 492 -7.34 -9.11 -24.34
CA PHE A 492 -8.67 -8.67 -23.91
C PHE A 492 -9.30 -9.68 -22.97
N HIS A 493 -9.58 -9.26 -21.74
CA HIS A 493 -10.40 -10.00 -20.78
C HIS A 493 -11.75 -9.31 -20.65
N LEU A 494 -12.78 -9.85 -21.30
CA LEU A 494 -14.10 -9.24 -21.37
C LEU A 494 -15.11 -10.13 -20.66
N ASN A 495 -15.62 -9.66 -19.52
CA ASN A 495 -16.40 -10.43 -18.54
C ASN A 495 -15.77 -11.82 -18.24
N PRO A 496 -14.51 -11.87 -17.77
CA PRO A 496 -13.79 -13.13 -17.59
C PRO A 496 -14.40 -14.07 -16.53
N SER A 497 -15.26 -13.56 -15.63
CA SER A 497 -16.02 -14.39 -14.69
C SER A 497 -17.12 -15.23 -15.38
N GLY A 498 -17.45 -14.91 -16.63
CA GLY A 498 -18.49 -15.59 -17.42
C GLY A 498 -19.92 -15.15 -17.10
N ARG A 499 -20.24 -14.75 -15.87
CA ARG A 499 -21.57 -14.20 -15.52
C ARG A 499 -21.45 -13.16 -14.41
N PHE A 500 -22.06 -11.99 -14.62
CA PHE A 500 -22.13 -10.91 -13.63
C PHE A 500 -23.50 -10.22 -13.66
N VAL A 501 -24.55 -10.94 -13.21
CA VAL A 501 -25.92 -10.41 -13.17
C VAL A 501 -26.22 -9.69 -11.85
N ILE A 502 -25.87 -10.32 -10.74
CA ILE A 502 -25.96 -9.74 -9.39
C ILE A 502 -24.80 -8.76 -9.23
N GLY A 503 -25.08 -7.50 -8.94
CA GLY A 503 -24.09 -6.44 -8.75
C GLY A 503 -24.56 -5.38 -7.77
N GLY A 504 -23.83 -4.28 -7.68
CA GLY A 504 -24.13 -3.19 -6.74
C GLY A 504 -24.08 -3.67 -5.28
N PRO A 505 -24.83 -3.01 -4.38
CA PRO A 505 -24.85 -3.34 -2.95
C PRO A 505 -25.29 -4.78 -2.63
N HIS A 506 -26.10 -5.40 -3.50
CA HIS A 506 -26.46 -6.81 -3.37
C HIS A 506 -25.22 -7.71 -3.52
N GLY A 507 -24.42 -7.49 -4.57
CA GLY A 507 -23.22 -8.27 -4.83
C GLY A 507 -22.08 -8.03 -3.81
N ASP A 508 -21.88 -6.79 -3.37
CA ASP A 508 -20.74 -6.41 -2.53
C ASP A 508 -21.08 -5.26 -1.57
N ALA A 509 -20.38 -5.14 -0.45
CA ALA A 509 -20.54 -3.99 0.44
C ALA A 509 -19.84 -2.77 -0.15
N GLY A 510 -20.36 -1.57 0.12
CA GLY A 510 -19.75 -0.31 -0.29
C GLY A 510 -19.49 0.61 0.90
N LEU A 511 -18.38 1.34 0.86
CA LEU A 511 -18.02 2.38 1.82
C LEU A 511 -17.34 3.56 1.13
N THR A 512 -17.63 4.77 1.60
CA THR A 512 -16.95 6.00 1.19
C THR A 512 -15.44 5.88 1.38
N GLY A 513 -14.65 6.44 0.45
CA GLY A 513 -13.20 6.48 0.58
C GLY A 513 -12.47 5.15 0.37
N ARG A 514 -13.11 4.14 -0.23
CA ARG A 514 -12.47 2.85 -0.57
C ARG A 514 -11.90 2.80 -1.98
N LYS A 515 -11.94 3.91 -2.71
CA LYS A 515 -11.46 4.04 -4.09
C LYS A 515 -10.42 5.15 -4.30
N ILE A 516 -9.68 5.49 -3.24
CA ILE A 516 -8.69 6.58 -3.21
C ILE A 516 -7.63 6.57 -4.33
N ILE A 517 -7.20 5.38 -4.81
CA ILE A 517 -6.25 5.29 -5.92
C ILE A 517 -6.94 5.53 -7.28
N ILE A 518 -8.20 5.14 -7.41
CA ILE A 518 -9.04 5.44 -8.58
C ILE A 518 -9.44 6.91 -8.59
N ASP A 519 -9.61 7.52 -7.42
CA ASP A 519 -9.91 8.95 -7.32
C ASP A 519 -8.72 9.84 -7.72
N THR A 520 -7.51 9.28 -7.68
CA THR A 520 -6.25 10.01 -7.90
C THR A 520 -5.53 9.56 -9.17
N TYR A 521 -4.44 8.80 -9.04
CA TYR A 521 -3.45 8.62 -10.10
C TYR A 521 -3.28 7.17 -10.55
N GLY A 522 -4.18 6.26 -10.14
CA GLY A 522 -4.17 4.87 -10.60
C GLY A 522 -2.90 4.08 -10.24
N GLY A 523 -2.24 4.45 -9.13
CA GLY A 523 -1.00 3.83 -8.65
C GLY A 523 0.26 4.62 -8.98
N TRP A 524 0.18 5.62 -9.85
CA TRP A 524 1.27 6.55 -10.13
C TRP A 524 1.40 7.62 -9.04
N GLY A 525 2.55 8.30 -9.02
CA GLY A 525 2.84 9.29 -7.98
C GLY A 525 2.90 8.62 -6.60
N ALA A 526 2.08 9.10 -5.68
CA ALA A 526 1.84 8.49 -4.37
C ALA A 526 0.47 8.91 -3.84
N HIS A 527 0.06 8.35 -2.69
CA HIS A 527 -1.19 8.70 -2.02
C HIS A 527 -0.97 8.92 -0.53
N GLY A 528 -1.72 9.87 0.04
CA GLY A 528 -1.62 10.28 1.45
C GLY A 528 -2.33 9.37 2.45
N GLY A 529 -3.35 8.66 1.96
CA GLY A 529 -4.23 7.80 2.74
C GLY A 529 -5.63 8.40 2.97
N GLY A 530 -5.74 9.72 2.99
CA GLY A 530 -7.01 10.43 3.20
C GLY A 530 -7.97 10.33 2.01
N ALA A 531 -9.22 9.95 2.27
CA ALA A 531 -10.31 10.00 1.31
C ALA A 531 -10.79 11.44 1.04
N PHE A 532 -11.48 11.66 -0.08
CA PHE A 532 -11.98 12.98 -0.47
C PHE A 532 -13.47 13.17 -0.18
N SER A 533 -14.31 12.26 -0.69
CA SER A 533 -15.77 12.37 -0.67
C SER A 533 -16.35 12.60 0.71
N GLY A 534 -17.37 13.45 0.82
CA GLY A 534 -18.05 13.75 2.08
C GLY A 534 -17.32 14.74 2.99
N LYS A 535 -16.21 15.33 2.54
CA LYS A 535 -15.40 16.26 3.35
C LYS A 535 -15.45 17.68 2.82
N ASP A 536 -15.75 18.63 3.72
CA ASP A 536 -15.65 20.07 3.41
C ASP A 536 -14.17 20.52 3.27
N PRO A 537 -13.88 21.69 2.65
CA PRO A 537 -12.52 22.06 2.29
C PRO A 537 -11.58 22.38 3.46
N THR A 538 -12.07 22.45 4.70
CA THR A 538 -11.19 22.52 5.88
C THR A 538 -10.42 21.22 6.13
N LYS A 539 -10.91 20.08 5.60
CA LYS A 539 -10.24 18.79 5.65
C LYS A 539 -9.15 18.76 4.59
N VAL A 540 -7.90 18.86 5.05
CA VAL A 540 -6.71 18.96 4.19
C VAL A 540 -6.48 17.73 3.32
N ASP A 541 -7.08 16.58 3.63
CA ASP A 541 -7.11 15.42 2.74
C ASP A 541 -7.59 15.78 1.34
N ARG A 542 -8.64 16.61 1.25
CA ARG A 542 -9.22 17.04 -0.03
C ARG A 542 -8.54 18.32 -0.54
N SER A 543 -8.59 19.40 0.23
CA SER A 543 -8.07 20.71 -0.24
C SER A 543 -6.55 20.70 -0.44
N GLY A 544 -5.82 20.03 0.45
CA GLY A 544 -4.39 19.80 0.33
C GLY A 544 -4.05 18.99 -0.92
N ALA A 545 -4.73 17.87 -1.17
CA ALA A 545 -4.52 17.06 -2.39
C ALA A 545 -4.83 17.85 -3.67
N TYR A 546 -5.89 18.64 -3.68
CA TYR A 546 -6.26 19.47 -4.83
C TYR A 546 -5.22 20.54 -5.12
N ILE A 547 -4.70 21.25 -4.10
CA ILE A 547 -3.67 22.28 -4.34
C ILE A 547 -2.36 21.67 -4.82
N VAL A 548 -1.96 20.49 -4.30
CA VAL A 548 -0.72 19.86 -4.78
C VAL A 548 -0.88 19.26 -6.17
N ARG A 549 -2.09 18.82 -6.57
CA ARG A 549 -2.40 18.54 -7.98
C ARG A 549 -2.19 19.78 -8.83
N GLN A 550 -2.74 20.93 -8.43
CA GLN A 550 -2.56 22.18 -9.17
C GLN A 550 -1.08 22.56 -9.29
N ALA A 551 -0.30 22.41 -8.21
CA ALA A 551 1.13 22.68 -8.20
C ALA A 551 1.90 21.75 -9.15
N ALA A 552 1.72 20.43 -9.04
CA ALA A 552 2.38 19.46 -9.92
C ALA A 552 2.03 19.68 -11.39
N LYS A 553 0.73 19.89 -11.69
CA LYS A 553 0.24 20.19 -13.04
C LYS A 553 0.86 21.47 -13.58
N SER A 554 0.97 22.50 -12.75
CA SER A 554 1.55 23.80 -13.12
C SER A 554 3.05 23.71 -13.42
N VAL A 555 3.80 22.88 -12.68
CA VAL A 555 5.22 22.61 -12.98
C VAL A 555 5.37 21.98 -14.35
N VAL A 556 4.61 20.91 -14.65
CA VAL A 556 4.71 20.21 -15.94
C VAL A 556 4.23 21.09 -17.09
N ALA A 557 3.08 21.76 -16.93
CA ALA A 557 2.52 22.67 -17.93
C ALA A 557 3.41 23.89 -18.22
N SER A 558 4.15 24.39 -17.23
CA SER A 558 5.13 25.47 -17.41
C SER A 558 6.43 25.00 -18.08
N GLY A 559 6.55 23.71 -18.39
CA GLY A 559 7.70 23.11 -19.05
C GLY A 559 8.94 23.03 -18.18
N LEU A 560 8.80 23.13 -16.85
CA LEU A 560 9.88 23.01 -15.86
C LEU A 560 10.35 21.55 -15.71
N ALA A 561 9.44 20.60 -15.89
CA ALA A 561 9.70 19.17 -15.82
C ALA A 561 8.73 18.41 -16.73
N ARG A 562 9.04 17.15 -17.04
CA ARG A 562 8.12 16.25 -17.77
C ARG A 562 7.22 15.46 -16.83
N ARG A 563 7.68 15.24 -15.59
CA ARG A 563 6.95 14.60 -14.50
C ARG A 563 7.25 15.32 -13.19
N CYS A 564 6.26 15.40 -12.32
CA CYS A 564 6.41 16.06 -11.02
C CYS A 564 5.52 15.37 -9.98
N ILE A 565 6.08 15.08 -8.81
CA ILE A 565 5.34 14.77 -7.59
C ILE A 565 5.57 15.87 -6.56
N VAL A 566 4.50 16.28 -5.88
CA VAL A 566 4.53 17.26 -4.79
C VAL A 566 3.89 16.64 -3.56
N GLN A 567 4.53 16.70 -2.40
CA GLN A 567 3.95 16.32 -1.11
C GLN A 567 3.72 17.56 -0.26
N VAL A 568 2.63 17.59 0.51
CA VAL A 568 2.40 18.55 1.59
C VAL A 568 1.92 17.80 2.84
N SER A 569 2.23 18.29 4.04
CA SER A 569 1.75 17.68 5.30
C SER A 569 1.32 18.71 6.34
N TYR A 570 0.37 18.36 7.20
CA TYR A 570 -0.22 19.24 8.21
C TYR A 570 -0.30 18.58 9.59
N ALA A 571 -0.41 19.42 10.62
CA ALA A 571 -0.91 19.05 11.95
C ALA A 571 -2.25 19.73 12.20
N ILE A 572 -3.15 19.05 12.91
CA ILE A 572 -4.46 19.60 13.26
C ILE A 572 -4.35 20.96 13.97
N GLY A 573 -5.16 21.93 13.56
CA GLY A 573 -5.19 23.28 14.14
C GLY A 573 -4.03 24.21 13.71
N VAL A 574 -3.05 23.72 12.96
CA VAL A 574 -1.93 24.53 12.44
C VAL A 574 -2.22 24.95 11.00
N PRO A 575 -2.19 26.26 10.65
CA PRO A 575 -2.46 26.71 9.29
C PRO A 575 -1.35 26.36 8.30
N GLU A 576 -0.09 26.60 8.68
CA GLU A 576 1.07 26.38 7.81
C GLU A 576 1.39 24.89 7.66
N PRO A 577 1.84 24.43 6.48
CA PRO A 577 2.26 23.05 6.29
C PRO A 577 3.54 22.76 7.10
N LEU A 578 3.60 21.56 7.70
CA LEU A 578 4.79 21.07 8.40
C LEU A 578 5.93 20.75 7.43
N SER A 579 5.60 20.29 6.22
CA SER A 579 6.57 19.96 5.18
C SER A 579 5.97 20.14 3.78
N VAL A 580 6.84 20.46 2.83
CA VAL A 580 6.56 20.46 1.38
C VAL A 580 7.75 19.81 0.68
N PHE A 581 7.49 18.84 -0.19
CA PHE A 581 8.52 18.12 -0.95
C PHE A 581 8.18 18.11 -2.44
N VAL A 582 9.21 18.11 -3.28
CA VAL A 582 9.10 18.08 -4.74
C VAL A 582 10.15 17.11 -5.29
N ASP A 583 9.74 16.26 -6.24
CA ASP A 583 10.64 15.43 -7.05
C ASP A 583 10.15 15.41 -8.50
N THR A 584 11.05 15.71 -9.43
CA THR A 584 10.75 15.72 -10.87
C THR A 584 11.15 14.43 -11.58
N TYR A 585 11.51 13.39 -10.84
CA TYR A 585 11.99 12.11 -11.37
C TYR A 585 13.17 12.29 -12.34
N LYS A 586 14.03 13.28 -12.07
CA LYS A 586 15.16 13.68 -12.94
C LYS A 586 14.78 14.29 -14.28
N THR A 587 13.51 14.67 -14.47
CA THR A 587 13.03 15.35 -15.67
C THR A 587 13.03 16.87 -15.56
N GLY A 588 13.35 17.42 -14.38
CA GLY A 588 13.44 18.85 -14.14
C GLY A 588 14.55 19.52 -14.95
N LYS A 589 14.24 20.68 -15.54
CA LYS A 589 15.21 21.53 -16.25
C LYS A 589 16.02 22.42 -15.32
N ILE A 590 15.54 22.59 -14.09
CA ILE A 590 16.23 23.22 -12.97
C ILE A 590 16.19 22.28 -11.76
N PRO A 591 17.07 22.45 -10.76
CA PRO A 591 17.08 21.60 -9.56
C PRO A 591 15.73 21.58 -8.81
N ASP A 592 15.34 20.42 -8.27
CA ASP A 592 14.08 20.25 -7.52
C ASP A 592 13.92 21.24 -6.36
N LYS A 593 15.04 21.63 -5.72
CA LYS A 593 15.06 22.66 -4.65
C LYS A 593 14.59 24.05 -5.13
N ASP A 594 14.84 24.38 -6.39
CA ASP A 594 14.51 25.67 -6.97
C ASP A 594 13.05 25.64 -7.46
N ILE A 595 12.57 24.49 -7.95
CA ILE A 595 11.15 24.23 -8.22
C ILE A 595 10.33 24.31 -6.92
N LEU A 596 10.83 23.74 -5.82
CA LEU A 596 10.21 23.86 -4.51
C LEU A 596 10.09 25.32 -4.07
N ALA A 597 11.13 26.14 -4.28
CA ALA A 597 11.07 27.57 -3.97
C ALA A 597 9.98 28.28 -4.79
N LEU A 598 9.90 28.02 -6.11
CA LEU A 598 8.86 28.56 -6.97
C LEU A 598 7.45 28.13 -6.53
N ILE A 599 7.27 26.86 -6.14
CA ILE A 599 5.99 26.38 -5.62
C ILE A 599 5.61 27.13 -4.34
N LYS A 600 6.53 27.25 -3.38
CA LYS A 600 6.25 27.94 -2.10
C LYS A 600 5.98 29.44 -2.26
N GLU A 601 6.52 30.07 -3.29
CA GLU A 601 6.25 31.49 -3.60
C GLU A 601 4.89 31.68 -4.28
N ASN A 602 4.43 30.71 -5.09
CA ASN A 602 3.26 30.86 -5.94
C ASN A 602 2.00 30.15 -5.41
N PHE A 603 2.11 29.27 -4.42
CA PHE A 603 1.00 28.53 -3.84
C PHE A 603 0.92 28.78 -2.33
N ASP A 604 -0.27 29.20 -1.88
CA ASP A 604 -0.58 29.31 -0.46
C ASP A 604 -1.22 28.01 0.01
N PHE A 605 -0.50 27.29 0.88
CA PHE A 605 -0.89 25.99 1.39
C PHE A 605 -1.76 26.07 2.65
N ARG A 606 -2.10 27.27 3.15
CA ARG A 606 -2.96 27.39 4.34
C ARG A 606 -4.40 26.99 3.99
N PRO A 607 -5.09 26.15 4.79
CA PRO A 607 -6.41 25.60 4.45
C PRO A 607 -7.48 26.63 4.09
N GLY A 608 -7.58 27.73 4.84
CA GLY A 608 -8.54 28.79 4.50
C GLY A 608 -8.20 29.50 3.20
N MET A 609 -6.91 29.67 2.89
CA MET A 609 -6.46 30.26 1.62
C MET A 609 -6.65 29.30 0.45
N MET A 610 -6.40 27.99 0.64
CA MET A 610 -6.72 26.97 -0.36
C MET A 610 -8.22 26.94 -0.70
N ALA A 611 -9.07 27.00 0.32
CA ALA A 611 -10.52 27.02 0.14
C ALA A 611 -11.00 28.24 -0.68
N ILE A 612 -10.39 29.42 -0.47
CA ILE A 612 -10.69 30.64 -1.23
C ILE A 612 -10.11 30.55 -2.65
N ASN A 613 -8.82 30.26 -2.78
CA ASN A 613 -8.09 30.30 -4.06
C ASN A 613 -8.62 29.27 -5.05
N LEU A 614 -9.12 28.13 -4.57
CA LEU A 614 -9.74 27.09 -5.38
C LEU A 614 -11.28 27.16 -5.37
N ASP A 615 -11.87 28.15 -4.70
CA ASP A 615 -13.31 28.34 -4.60
C ASP A 615 -14.07 27.06 -4.18
N LEU A 616 -13.60 26.43 -3.10
CA LEU A 616 -14.07 25.12 -2.64
C LEU A 616 -15.29 25.19 -1.70
N LYS A 617 -15.73 26.39 -1.34
CA LYS A 617 -16.97 26.59 -0.58
C LYS A 617 -18.18 26.88 -1.48
N ARG A 618 -17.96 27.03 -2.79
CA ARG A 618 -19.03 27.25 -3.77
C ARG A 618 -19.97 26.04 -3.80
N GLY A 619 -21.15 26.21 -3.23
CA GLY A 619 -22.24 25.25 -3.33
C GLY A 619 -23.01 25.33 -4.65
N GLY A 620 -23.97 24.41 -4.82
CA GLY A 620 -24.75 24.27 -6.05
C GLY A 620 -24.01 23.54 -7.18
N ASN A 621 -24.72 23.27 -8.28
CA ASN A 621 -24.20 22.60 -9.50
C ASN A 621 -23.59 21.20 -9.31
N PHE A 622 -23.84 20.53 -8.19
CA PHE A 622 -23.32 19.19 -7.90
C PHE A 622 -21.79 19.10 -8.03
N ARG A 623 -21.10 20.17 -7.62
CA ARG A 623 -19.66 20.34 -7.86
C ARG A 623 -18.85 19.16 -7.33
N PHE A 624 -19.07 18.76 -6.08
CA PHE A 624 -18.32 17.67 -5.47
C PHE A 624 -18.85 16.31 -5.91
N GLN A 625 -20.17 16.14 -6.09
CA GLN A 625 -20.73 14.90 -6.60
C GLN A 625 -20.18 14.55 -7.99
N LYS A 626 -19.93 15.55 -8.85
CA LYS A 626 -19.24 15.34 -10.13
C LYS A 626 -17.85 14.77 -9.95
N THR A 627 -17.13 15.06 -8.85
CA THR A 627 -15.79 14.50 -8.58
C THR A 627 -15.82 13.06 -8.11
N ALA A 628 -16.91 12.64 -7.47
CA ALA A 628 -17.01 11.38 -6.75
C ALA A 628 -17.06 10.11 -7.64
N ALA A 629 -17.10 10.27 -8.97
CA ALA A 629 -16.92 9.19 -9.93
C ALA A 629 -16.02 9.67 -11.08
N TYR A 630 -15.27 8.72 -11.66
CA TYR A 630 -14.39 8.93 -12.80
C TYR A 630 -13.20 9.89 -12.53
N GLY A 631 -12.69 9.88 -11.30
CA GLY A 631 -11.48 10.60 -10.90
C GLY A 631 -11.70 12.07 -10.58
N HIS A 632 -10.94 12.57 -9.59
CA HIS A 632 -10.95 13.98 -9.18
C HIS A 632 -10.05 14.85 -10.08
N PHE A 633 -9.13 14.24 -10.81
CA PHE A 633 -8.05 14.91 -11.53
C PHE A 633 -8.08 14.63 -13.03
N GLY A 634 -7.47 15.52 -13.83
CA GLY A 634 -7.36 15.40 -15.28
C GLY A 634 -8.69 15.60 -16.03
N ARG A 635 -9.55 16.48 -15.51
CA ARG A 635 -10.87 16.76 -16.06
C ARG A 635 -11.01 18.25 -16.34
N ASP A 636 -11.67 18.57 -17.45
CA ASP A 636 -11.74 19.95 -17.98
C ASP A 636 -13.03 20.69 -17.58
N ASP A 637 -13.82 20.14 -16.65
CA ASP A 637 -14.98 20.83 -16.10
C ASP A 637 -14.50 22.08 -15.34
N PRO A 638 -15.05 23.27 -15.62
CA PRO A 638 -14.62 24.53 -14.99
C PRO A 638 -14.85 24.57 -13.47
N ASP A 639 -15.67 23.67 -12.92
CA ASP A 639 -15.79 23.51 -11.47
C ASP A 639 -14.55 22.85 -10.84
N PHE A 640 -13.65 22.24 -11.61
CA PHE A 640 -12.41 21.65 -11.10
C PHE A 640 -11.28 22.66 -11.18
N THR A 641 -11.39 23.71 -10.38
CA THR A 641 -10.47 24.86 -10.33
C THR A 641 -9.01 24.49 -10.10
N TRP A 642 -8.73 23.34 -9.47
CA TRP A 642 -7.38 22.80 -9.28
C TRP A 642 -6.74 22.27 -10.56
N GLU A 643 -7.52 22.04 -11.61
CA GLU A 643 -7.00 21.69 -12.94
C GLU A 643 -6.57 22.93 -13.75
N THR A 644 -6.92 24.14 -13.30
CA THR A 644 -6.44 25.40 -13.90
C THR A 644 -4.97 25.62 -13.56
N VAL A 645 -4.14 25.69 -14.59
CA VAL A 645 -2.69 25.88 -14.49
C VAL A 645 -2.37 27.29 -13.98
N LYS A 646 -1.50 27.39 -12.96
CA LYS A 646 -0.83 28.64 -12.61
C LYS A 646 0.50 28.69 -13.34
N HIS A 647 0.69 29.68 -14.21
CA HIS A 647 1.95 29.83 -14.93
C HIS A 647 3.09 30.23 -13.99
N LEU A 648 4.11 29.38 -13.88
CA LEU A 648 5.30 29.65 -13.08
C LEU A 648 6.34 30.34 -13.95
N LYS A 649 6.77 31.55 -13.56
CA LYS A 649 7.85 32.27 -14.25
C LYS A 649 9.18 31.64 -13.87
N TRP A 650 9.99 31.28 -14.86
CA TRP A 650 11.34 30.76 -14.68
C TRP A 650 12.20 31.09 -15.90
N ASP A 651 13.50 31.26 -15.69
CA ASP A 651 14.45 31.58 -16.76
C ASP A 651 14.66 30.34 -17.63
N LYS A 652 14.19 30.40 -18.88
CA LYS A 652 14.43 29.34 -19.87
C LYS A 652 15.93 29.32 -20.18
N ALA A 653 16.61 28.28 -19.69
CA ALA A 653 18.00 27.99 -20.01
C ALA A 653 18.23 27.75 -21.50
#